data_AF-A0A7K9JBY9-F1
#
_entry.id   AF-A0A7K9JBY9-F1
#
_cell.length_a   1.000
_cell.length_b   1.000
_cell.length_c   1.000
_cell.angle_alpha   90.00
_cell.angle_beta   90.00
_cell.angle_gamma   90.00
#
_symmetry.space_group_name_H-M   'P 1'
#
loop_
_entity.id
_entity.type
_entity.pdbx_description
1 polymer ?
#
loop_
_entity_poly.entity_id
_entity_poly.type
_entity_poly.pdbx_seq_one_letter_code
_entity_poly.pdbx_strand_id
1 'polypeptide(L)'
;MDLRTAVYNAARDGKLKLLQKLLGSRSREELEALTAGPGGGGGPGAGSTPLLIAARHGHLEVVEYLLDHCGARVEEGGSVSFDGETIEGAPPLWAASAAGHLGVVRSLLDHGASVNQTTLTNSTPLRAACFDGHLEIVRYLVGERGADLEVANRHGHTCLMISCYKGHREIARYLLEKGADVNRRSVKGNTALHDCAESGSLEILQLLLRSKARMEKDGYGMTPLLAASVTGHTNIVEYLIQGGLQQDEAAGSQSGTCAPGGSHQRGCSEEGCEGCGASASGQDEVPNVFCTREAAVEALELLGATFVDKKRDLLGAHKYWRRAMELRCEGGKYLPKPEPRQLVLAYDYSREVSSLEELEALITDPDEMRMQALLIRERILGPSHPDTSYYIRYRGAVYADSGNFERCINLWKYALDMQQGNLEPLSPMTASSFLSFAELYSYVLQDRSKGTLATHLGFSDLIGVLSKGVREVERALVHGKDPVADSAQFTKTLAIILHLVFLLEKVECTPEQEHQKRQTIYRLLKCSPRAKNGFTLLHMAVDKDTTTVGRYPVGKFPSLHVVNLLLECGADPDSRDYDNNTPLHVAARNNCPLIMSALMEAGAHMDATNAFKQTAYELLDEKLLTKSTMQPFNYITLQCLAARALDKHKIPYKGFIPEELEAFIELH
;
A
#
# COMPACT_ATOMS: atom_id res chain seq x y z
N MET A 1 5.21 25.91 -31.36
CA MET A 1 5.44 25.59 -29.94
C MET A 1 5.06 26.83 -29.16
N ASP A 2 4.21 26.70 -28.14
CA ASP A 2 3.83 27.84 -27.28
C ASP A 2 5.08 28.42 -26.59
N LEU A 3 5.09 29.74 -26.38
CA LEU A 3 6.23 30.46 -25.80
C LEU A 3 6.57 29.93 -24.40
N ARG A 4 5.55 29.60 -23.61
CA ARG A 4 5.71 29.02 -22.27
C ARG A 4 6.43 27.66 -22.32
N THR A 5 6.07 26.82 -23.29
CA THR A 5 6.75 25.54 -23.53
C THR A 5 8.20 25.74 -23.98
N ALA A 6 8.48 26.77 -24.79
CA ALA A 6 9.84 27.09 -25.23
C ALA A 6 10.72 27.56 -24.07
N VAL A 7 10.20 28.42 -23.18
CA VAL A 7 10.87 28.88 -21.96
C VAL A 7 11.17 27.70 -21.04
N TYR A 8 10.16 26.84 -20.79
CA TYR A 8 10.33 25.63 -19.99
C TYR A 8 11.42 24.71 -20.55
N ASN A 9 11.38 24.40 -21.85
CA ASN A 9 12.38 23.54 -22.49
C ASN A 9 13.78 24.16 -22.47
N ALA A 10 13.89 25.47 -22.64
CA ALA A 10 15.16 26.18 -22.53
C ALA A 10 15.74 26.09 -21.12
N ALA A 11 14.89 26.22 -20.08
CA ALA A 11 15.30 26.08 -18.69
C ALA A 11 15.70 24.64 -18.34
N ARG A 12 14.91 23.64 -18.75
CA ARG A 12 15.20 22.21 -18.57
C ARG A 12 16.53 21.81 -19.22
N ASP A 13 16.81 22.32 -20.41
CA ASP A 13 18.01 21.96 -21.18
C ASP A 13 19.23 22.83 -20.82
N GLY A 14 19.12 23.76 -19.87
CA GLY A 14 20.23 24.64 -19.46
C GLY A 14 20.63 25.70 -20.51
N LYS A 15 19.74 26.05 -21.44
CA LYS A 15 20.04 26.93 -22.58
C LYS A 15 19.88 28.41 -22.23
N LEU A 16 20.75 28.94 -21.37
CA LEU A 16 20.68 30.32 -20.87
C LEU A 16 20.57 31.39 -21.98
N LYS A 17 21.40 31.31 -23.03
CA LYS A 17 21.36 32.28 -24.15
C LYS A 17 20.03 32.29 -24.89
N LEU A 18 19.38 31.13 -25.00
CA LEU A 18 18.05 31.03 -25.60
C LEU A 18 17.00 31.61 -24.66
N LEU A 19 17.08 31.28 -23.37
CA LEU A 19 16.18 31.79 -22.34
C LEU A 19 16.23 33.34 -22.26
N GLN A 20 17.42 33.92 -22.29
CA GLN A 20 17.64 35.37 -22.35
C GLN A 20 17.00 36.00 -23.59
N LYS A 21 17.09 35.36 -24.76
CA LYS A 21 16.43 35.85 -25.99
C LYS A 21 14.91 35.77 -25.91
N LEU A 22 14.37 34.74 -25.26
CA LEU A 22 12.93 34.55 -25.13
C LEU A 22 12.28 35.52 -24.12
N LEU A 23 13.04 35.91 -23.09
CA LEU A 23 12.55 36.68 -21.94
C LEU A 23 13.03 38.15 -21.93
N GLY A 24 14.14 38.49 -22.57
CA GLY A 24 14.83 39.78 -22.36
C GLY A 24 14.13 41.06 -22.80
N SER A 25 13.04 40.99 -23.57
CA SER A 25 12.26 42.18 -24.01
C SER A 25 10.86 42.27 -23.39
N ARG A 26 10.59 41.48 -22.35
CA ARG A 26 9.26 41.30 -21.75
C ARG A 26 9.04 42.24 -20.58
N SER A 27 7.78 42.58 -20.29
CA SER A 27 7.44 43.29 -19.05
C SER A 27 7.61 42.37 -17.84
N ARG A 28 7.72 42.95 -16.64
CA ARG A 28 7.81 42.18 -15.39
C ARG A 28 6.61 41.23 -15.20
N GLU A 29 5.41 41.70 -15.53
CA GLU A 29 4.17 40.91 -15.44
C GLU A 29 4.18 39.72 -16.42
N GLU A 30 4.70 39.93 -17.64
CA GLU A 30 4.87 38.84 -18.62
C GLU A 30 5.93 37.83 -18.19
N LEU A 31 7.03 38.28 -17.59
CA LEU A 31 8.07 37.41 -17.04
C LEU A 31 7.53 36.56 -15.90
N GLU A 32 6.79 37.17 -14.97
CA GLU A 32 6.14 36.46 -13.86
C GLU A 32 5.13 35.43 -14.40
N ALA A 33 4.32 35.77 -15.41
CA ALA A 33 3.36 34.84 -16.01
C ALA A 33 4.01 33.66 -16.77
N LEU A 34 5.16 33.89 -17.43
CA LEU A 34 5.90 32.86 -18.17
C LEU A 34 6.74 31.96 -17.27
N THR A 35 7.12 32.44 -16.09
CA THR A 35 7.89 31.69 -15.09
C THR A 35 7.03 31.08 -13.99
N ALA A 36 5.80 31.57 -13.78
CA ALA A 36 4.82 30.99 -12.88
C ALA A 36 3.99 29.88 -13.55
N GLY A 37 3.58 28.89 -12.74
CA GLY A 37 2.69 27.79 -13.07
C GLY A 37 3.26 26.73 -14.03
N PRO A 38 2.59 25.58 -14.15
CA PRO A 38 3.08 24.44 -14.92
C PRO A 38 3.21 24.76 -16.42
N GLY A 39 4.31 24.32 -17.04
CA GLY A 39 4.51 24.43 -18.48
C GLY A 39 3.33 23.80 -19.25
N GLY A 40 2.67 24.58 -20.11
CA GLY A 40 1.53 24.11 -20.90
C GLY A 40 1.93 22.96 -21.84
N GLY A 41 1.49 21.75 -21.52
CA GLY A 41 1.64 20.56 -22.36
C GLY A 41 1.49 19.28 -21.53
N GLY A 42 0.48 18.46 -21.83
CA GLY A 42 0.13 17.21 -21.12
C GLY A 42 1.12 16.06 -21.29
N GLY A 43 2.43 16.33 -21.28
CA GLY A 43 3.50 15.34 -21.26
C GLY A 43 4.16 15.18 -19.89
N PRO A 44 5.17 14.31 -19.73
CA PRO A 44 5.93 14.19 -18.49
C PRO A 44 6.62 15.52 -18.18
N GLY A 45 6.15 16.22 -17.13
CA GLY A 45 6.49 17.62 -16.81
C GLY A 45 5.32 18.60 -16.83
N ALA A 46 4.11 18.14 -17.18
CA ALA A 46 2.84 18.85 -17.02
C ALA A 46 2.57 19.11 -15.52
N GLY A 47 3.19 20.15 -14.97
CA GLY A 47 3.24 20.34 -13.51
C GLY A 47 4.44 21.13 -13.01
N SER A 48 5.51 21.26 -13.80
CA SER A 48 6.76 21.90 -13.37
C SER A 48 6.91 23.35 -13.85
N THR A 49 7.50 24.20 -13.01
CA THR A 49 7.95 25.56 -13.38
C THR A 49 9.33 25.51 -14.04
N PRO A 50 9.71 26.54 -14.84
CA PRO A 50 11.06 26.66 -15.39
C PRO A 50 12.16 26.65 -14.31
N LEU A 51 11.92 27.26 -13.15
CA LEU A 51 12.87 27.26 -12.03
C LEU A 51 13.04 25.85 -11.43
N LEU A 52 11.93 25.15 -11.18
CA LEU A 52 11.94 23.80 -10.62
C LEU A 52 12.71 22.83 -11.51
N ILE A 53 12.47 22.87 -12.83
CA ILE A 53 13.14 21.96 -13.76
C ILE A 53 14.62 22.30 -13.97
N ALA A 54 14.99 23.59 -13.94
CA ALA A 54 16.39 24.02 -13.96
C ALA A 54 17.12 23.56 -12.69
N ALA A 55 16.47 23.68 -11.53
CA ALA A 55 17.01 23.24 -10.25
C ALA A 55 17.20 21.72 -10.19
N ARG A 56 16.21 20.96 -10.69
CA ARG A 56 16.24 19.49 -10.80
C ARG A 56 17.40 18.97 -11.65
N HIS A 57 17.81 19.71 -12.68
CA HIS A 57 18.87 19.31 -13.60
C HIS A 57 20.21 19.99 -13.32
N GLY A 58 20.30 20.84 -12.30
CA GLY A 58 21.57 21.40 -11.84
C GLY A 58 22.08 22.59 -12.66
N HIS A 59 21.21 23.28 -13.40
CA HIS A 59 21.60 24.40 -14.26
C HIS A 59 21.73 25.69 -13.47
N LEU A 60 22.83 25.84 -12.72
CA LEU A 60 23.06 26.97 -11.81
C LEU A 60 22.85 28.34 -12.46
N GLU A 61 23.50 28.61 -13.60
CA GLU A 61 23.38 29.91 -14.26
C GLU A 61 21.94 30.23 -14.71
N VAL A 62 21.16 29.20 -15.04
CA VAL A 62 19.74 29.35 -15.40
C VAL A 62 18.90 29.63 -14.15
N VAL A 63 19.19 28.95 -13.05
CA VAL A 63 18.54 29.18 -11.75
C VAL A 63 18.75 30.63 -11.31
N GLU A 64 19.99 31.10 -11.30
CA GLU A 64 20.35 32.48 -10.94
C GLU A 64 19.65 33.48 -11.87
N TYR A 65 19.70 33.26 -13.20
CA TYR A 65 19.01 34.15 -14.14
C TYR A 65 17.50 34.23 -13.91
N LEU A 66 16.84 33.10 -13.63
CA LEU A 66 15.40 33.05 -13.37
C LEU A 66 15.03 33.78 -12.06
N LEU A 67 15.86 33.67 -11.02
CA LEU A 67 15.65 34.32 -9.74
C LEU A 67 15.93 35.84 -9.82
N ASP A 68 17.09 36.22 -10.34
CA ASP A 68 17.57 37.61 -10.35
C ASP A 68 16.83 38.48 -11.37
N HIS A 69 16.52 37.93 -12.55
CA HIS A 69 16.06 38.74 -13.69
C HIS A 69 14.60 38.48 -14.08
N CYS A 70 14.03 37.34 -13.70
CA CYS A 70 12.69 36.95 -14.14
C CYS A 70 11.63 36.95 -13.02
N GLY A 71 12.03 37.20 -11.76
CA GLY A 71 11.11 37.22 -10.63
C GLY A 71 10.50 35.84 -10.31
N ALA A 72 11.20 34.75 -10.67
CA ALA A 72 10.70 33.40 -10.41
C ALA A 72 10.52 33.16 -8.91
N ARG A 73 9.37 32.59 -8.52
CA ARG A 73 9.04 32.32 -7.12
C ARG A 73 9.84 31.12 -6.62
N VAL A 74 10.73 31.37 -5.66
CA VAL A 74 11.65 30.35 -5.12
C VAL A 74 10.94 29.18 -4.43
N GLU A 75 9.73 29.40 -3.90
CA GLU A 75 8.91 28.40 -3.20
C GLU A 75 7.91 27.66 -4.09
N GLU A 76 7.79 28.02 -5.36
CA GLU A 76 6.72 27.49 -6.20
C GLU A 76 6.95 26.01 -6.54
N GLY A 77 6.19 25.15 -5.87
CA GLY A 77 6.24 23.70 -6.05
C GLY A 77 5.61 23.22 -7.34
N GLY A 78 6.01 22.03 -7.78
CA GLY A 78 5.46 21.38 -8.97
C GLY A 78 5.74 19.89 -9.00
N SER A 79 5.50 19.27 -10.15
CA SER A 79 5.63 17.82 -10.37
C SER A 79 6.99 17.48 -10.98
N VAL A 80 7.85 16.72 -10.28
CA VAL A 80 9.16 16.27 -10.77
C VAL A 80 9.26 14.75 -10.80
N SER A 81 10.05 14.19 -11.70
CA SER A 81 10.27 12.74 -11.78
C SER A 81 11.66 12.32 -11.31
N PHE A 82 11.71 11.26 -10.50
CA PHE A 82 12.90 10.54 -10.06
C PHE A 82 12.64 9.04 -10.22
N ASP A 83 13.54 8.34 -10.91
CA ASP A 83 13.46 6.89 -11.15
C ASP A 83 12.10 6.37 -11.70
N GLY A 84 11.42 7.19 -12.50
CA GLY A 84 10.11 6.86 -13.08
C GLY A 84 8.91 7.14 -12.18
N GLU A 85 9.14 7.56 -10.93
CA GLU A 85 8.10 8.03 -10.01
C GLU A 85 7.90 9.54 -10.15
N THR A 86 6.65 10.01 -10.09
CA THR A 86 6.32 11.44 -10.10
C THR A 86 6.04 11.92 -8.69
N ILE A 87 6.71 13.00 -8.28
CA ILE A 87 6.61 13.60 -6.97
C ILE A 87 5.92 14.95 -7.11
N GLU A 88 4.78 15.08 -6.44
CA GLU A 88 3.93 16.26 -6.49
C GLU A 88 4.26 17.29 -5.40
N GLY A 89 4.11 18.56 -5.76
CA GLY A 89 4.33 19.70 -4.87
C GLY A 89 5.78 19.88 -4.41
N ALA A 90 6.75 19.42 -5.19
CA ALA A 90 8.16 19.54 -4.84
C ALA A 90 8.67 20.97 -5.12
N PRO A 91 9.20 21.70 -4.13
CA PRO A 91 9.84 23.00 -4.37
C PRO A 91 11.22 22.84 -5.04
N PRO A 92 11.76 23.88 -5.70
CA PRO A 92 13.07 23.85 -6.35
C PRO A 92 14.21 23.38 -5.44
N LEU A 93 14.22 23.81 -4.17
CA LEU A 93 15.25 23.40 -3.19
C LEU A 93 15.21 21.90 -2.91
N TRP A 94 14.01 21.32 -2.83
CA TRP A 94 13.83 19.88 -2.64
C TRP A 94 14.37 19.10 -3.84
N ALA A 95 14.02 19.52 -5.06
CA ALA A 95 14.45 18.85 -6.28
C ALA A 95 15.97 18.93 -6.49
N ALA A 96 16.59 20.07 -6.21
CA ALA A 96 18.05 20.23 -6.27
C ALA A 96 18.76 19.38 -5.21
N SER A 97 18.18 19.27 -4.00
CA SER A 97 18.74 18.47 -2.90
C SER A 97 18.67 16.97 -3.19
N ALA A 98 17.54 16.48 -3.72
CA ALA A 98 17.40 15.09 -4.18
C ALA A 98 18.38 14.77 -5.32
N ALA A 99 18.54 15.69 -6.29
CA ALA A 99 19.40 15.48 -7.45
C ALA A 99 20.90 15.68 -7.18
N GLY A 100 21.31 16.11 -5.98
CA GLY A 100 22.72 16.23 -5.62
C GLY A 100 23.40 17.53 -6.10
N HIS A 101 22.65 18.58 -6.40
CA HIS A 101 23.18 19.81 -7.00
C HIS A 101 23.52 20.87 -5.94
N LEU A 102 24.63 20.69 -5.21
CA LEU A 102 25.02 21.59 -4.10
C LEU A 102 25.09 23.08 -4.50
N GLY A 103 25.64 23.41 -5.68
CA GLY A 103 25.71 24.81 -6.14
C GLY A 103 24.33 25.46 -6.27
N VAL A 104 23.36 24.72 -6.82
CA VAL A 104 21.96 25.15 -6.92
C VAL A 104 21.32 25.25 -5.54
N VAL A 105 21.57 24.29 -4.66
CA VAL A 105 21.08 24.33 -3.26
C VAL A 105 21.57 25.59 -2.55
N ARG A 106 22.86 25.95 -2.70
CA ARG A 106 23.42 27.18 -2.12
C ARG A 106 22.70 28.41 -2.66
N SER A 107 22.64 28.54 -3.99
CA SER A 107 21.99 29.67 -4.67
C SER A 107 20.52 29.83 -4.26
N LEU A 108 19.72 28.76 -4.23
CA LEU A 108 18.31 28.84 -3.83
C LEU A 108 18.14 29.35 -2.39
N LEU A 109 18.97 28.87 -1.45
CA LEU A 109 18.94 29.32 -0.06
C LEU A 109 19.43 30.77 0.11
N ASP A 110 20.40 31.22 -0.69
CA ASP A 110 20.83 32.61 -0.72
C ASP A 110 19.73 33.54 -1.26
N HIS A 111 18.85 33.03 -2.12
CA HIS A 111 17.65 33.71 -2.61
C HIS A 111 16.41 33.52 -1.70
N GLY A 112 16.61 33.09 -0.46
CA GLY A 112 15.55 33.05 0.55
C GLY A 112 14.64 31.82 0.50
N ALA A 113 15.05 30.74 -0.15
CA ALA A 113 14.33 29.47 -0.06
C ALA A 113 14.20 29.00 1.41
N SER A 114 13.03 28.54 1.79
CA SER A 114 12.75 27.93 3.09
C SER A 114 13.40 26.54 3.16
N VAL A 115 14.38 26.39 4.06
CA VAL A 115 15.15 25.16 4.24
C VAL A 115 14.29 23.93 4.55
N ASN A 116 13.11 24.14 5.14
CA ASN A 116 12.19 23.09 5.58
C ASN A 116 10.93 22.97 4.72
N GLN A 117 10.82 23.69 3.58
CA GLN A 117 9.64 23.57 2.71
C GLN A 117 9.53 22.15 2.13
N THR A 118 8.36 21.53 2.25
CA THR A 118 8.16 20.13 1.93
C THR A 118 7.41 19.89 0.62
N THR A 119 7.50 18.64 0.13
CA THR A 119 6.56 18.08 -0.84
C THR A 119 5.17 17.83 -0.23
N LEU A 120 4.18 17.38 -1.02
CA LEU A 120 2.86 16.95 -0.51
C LEU A 120 2.92 15.74 0.45
N THR A 121 4.03 14.98 0.45
CA THR A 121 4.24 13.87 1.40
C THR A 121 4.95 14.31 2.67
N ASN A 122 5.09 15.62 2.90
CA ASN A 122 5.84 16.22 3.99
C ASN A 122 7.35 15.85 3.97
N SER A 123 7.91 15.61 2.78
CA SER A 123 9.35 15.32 2.62
C SER A 123 10.15 16.62 2.53
N THR A 124 11.10 16.84 3.44
CA THR A 124 12.00 18.01 3.44
C THR A 124 13.16 17.87 2.43
N PRO A 125 13.84 18.97 2.04
CA PRO A 125 15.05 18.90 1.23
C PRO A 125 16.17 18.10 1.91
N LEU A 126 16.28 18.21 3.24
CA LEU A 126 17.19 17.39 4.05
C LEU A 126 16.87 15.90 3.89
N ARG A 127 15.60 15.51 4.03
CA ARG A 127 15.18 14.12 3.83
C ARG A 127 15.49 13.62 2.41
N ALA A 128 15.36 14.47 1.41
CA ALA A 128 15.68 14.15 0.02
C ALA A 128 17.19 13.87 -0.16
N ALA A 129 18.05 14.76 0.35
CA ALA A 129 19.49 14.55 0.34
C ALA A 129 19.92 13.29 1.12
N CYS A 130 19.26 13.00 2.24
CA CYS A 130 19.48 11.78 3.02
C CYS A 130 19.02 10.51 2.29
N PHE A 131 18.05 10.58 1.38
CA PHE A 131 17.58 9.41 0.62
C PHE A 131 18.61 8.97 -0.43
N ASP A 132 19.17 9.93 -1.18
CA ASP A 132 20.12 9.65 -2.27
C ASP A 132 21.59 9.69 -1.85
N GLY A 133 21.89 10.01 -0.59
CA GLY A 133 23.25 9.89 -0.05
C GLY A 133 24.14 11.12 -0.24
N HIS A 134 23.56 12.30 -0.46
CA HIS A 134 24.31 13.54 -0.74
C HIS A 134 24.85 14.19 0.54
N LEU A 135 25.89 13.61 1.12
CA LEU A 135 26.46 14.02 2.42
C LEU A 135 26.81 15.51 2.50
N GLU A 136 27.41 16.09 1.45
CA GLU A 136 27.80 17.50 1.45
C GLU A 136 26.58 18.44 1.50
N ILE A 137 25.47 18.06 0.86
CA ILE A 137 24.21 18.78 0.95
C ILE A 137 23.63 18.64 2.36
N VAL A 138 23.65 17.44 2.94
CA VAL A 138 23.22 17.22 4.33
C VAL A 138 24.02 18.10 5.30
N ARG A 139 25.35 18.13 5.18
CA ARG A 139 26.21 18.95 6.03
C ARG A 139 25.87 20.42 5.90
N TYR A 140 25.67 20.90 4.67
CA TYR A 140 25.31 22.29 4.40
C TYR A 140 23.94 22.67 4.97
N LEU A 141 22.90 21.88 4.68
CA LEU A 141 21.54 22.12 5.13
C LEU A 141 21.44 22.17 6.66
N VAL A 142 22.09 21.23 7.36
CA VAL A 142 22.04 21.15 8.83
C VAL A 142 23.00 22.14 9.48
N GLY A 143 24.25 22.17 9.03
CA GLY A 143 25.34 22.86 9.72
C GLY A 143 25.36 24.37 9.47
N GLU A 144 25.00 24.81 8.25
CA GLU A 144 25.06 26.22 7.86
C GLU A 144 23.67 26.87 7.77
N ARG A 145 22.61 26.10 7.54
CA ARG A 145 21.27 26.63 7.22
C ARG A 145 20.17 26.24 8.21
N GLY A 146 20.50 25.46 9.24
CA GLY A 146 19.58 25.15 10.35
C GLY A 146 18.37 24.30 9.95
N ALA A 147 18.54 23.36 8.99
CA ALA A 147 17.50 22.39 8.66
C ALA A 147 17.07 21.57 9.89
N ASP A 148 15.76 21.37 10.04
CA ASP A 148 15.21 20.62 11.17
C ASP A 148 15.34 19.11 10.91
N LEU A 149 16.04 18.42 11.82
CA LEU A 149 16.29 16.98 11.75
C LEU A 149 15.03 16.13 11.98
N GLU A 150 14.06 16.71 12.70
CA GLU A 150 12.93 15.99 13.31
C GLU A 150 11.64 16.09 12.50
N VAL A 151 11.62 16.92 11.44
CA VAL A 151 10.53 16.96 10.47
C VAL A 151 10.50 15.67 9.66
N ALA A 152 9.49 14.86 9.95
CA ALA A 152 9.26 13.58 9.32
C ALA A 152 8.26 13.68 8.16
N ASN A 153 8.28 12.72 7.24
CA ASN A 153 7.25 12.63 6.21
C ASN A 153 5.86 12.30 6.82
N ARG A 154 4.82 12.27 6.00
CA ARG A 154 3.43 11.95 6.42
C ARG A 154 3.26 10.59 7.14
N HIS A 155 4.26 9.71 7.06
CA HIS A 155 4.26 8.40 7.72
C HIS A 155 5.10 8.40 9.01
N GLY A 156 5.59 9.56 9.46
CA GLY A 156 6.45 9.69 10.64
C GLY A 156 7.89 9.21 10.40
N HIS A 157 8.31 9.05 9.14
CA HIS A 157 9.65 8.59 8.80
C HIS A 157 10.66 9.74 8.74
N THR A 158 11.64 9.73 9.64
CA THR A 158 12.64 10.81 9.82
C THR A 158 13.79 10.73 8.80
N CYS A 159 14.66 11.74 8.84
CA CYS A 159 15.91 11.77 8.08
C CYS A 159 16.89 10.66 8.53
N LEU A 160 17.00 10.42 9.84
CA LEU A 160 17.84 9.34 10.38
C LEU A 160 17.35 7.97 9.91
N MET A 161 16.04 7.71 10.02
CA MET A 161 15.41 6.47 9.56
C MET A 161 15.74 6.17 8.09
N ILE A 162 15.61 7.16 7.18
CA ILE A 162 15.88 6.90 5.76
C ILE A 162 17.36 6.69 5.48
N SER A 163 18.26 7.39 6.18
CA SER A 163 19.70 7.12 6.08
C SER A 163 20.06 5.72 6.53
N CYS A 164 19.41 5.21 7.59
CA CYS A 164 19.55 3.83 8.05
C CYS A 164 19.05 2.82 7.01
N TYR A 165 17.85 3.02 6.47
CA TYR A 165 17.26 2.12 5.47
C TYR A 165 18.08 2.06 4.18
N LYS A 166 18.66 3.19 3.76
CA LYS A 166 19.48 3.30 2.54
C LYS A 166 20.95 2.91 2.77
N GLY A 167 21.38 2.65 4.00
CA GLY A 167 22.75 2.24 4.31
C GLY A 167 23.77 3.39 4.30
N HIS A 168 23.34 4.65 4.41
CA HIS A 168 24.22 5.82 4.36
C HIS A 168 24.88 6.10 5.72
N ARG A 169 25.92 5.31 6.07
CA ARG A 169 26.56 5.33 7.40
C ARG A 169 27.07 6.72 7.81
N GLU A 170 27.74 7.45 6.93
CA GLU A 170 28.29 8.76 7.29
C GLU A 170 27.23 9.83 7.48
N ILE A 171 26.11 9.72 6.76
CA ILE A 171 24.95 10.61 6.98
C ILE A 171 24.31 10.28 8.33
N ALA A 172 24.04 9.00 8.61
CA ALA A 172 23.46 8.59 9.89
C ALA A 172 24.33 9.03 11.07
N ARG A 173 25.65 8.87 10.98
CA ARG A 173 26.61 9.37 11.97
C ARG A 173 26.50 10.87 12.16
N TYR A 174 26.55 11.64 11.07
CA TYR A 174 26.48 13.09 11.14
C TYR A 174 25.15 13.58 11.75
N LEU A 175 24.02 12.96 11.41
CA LEU A 175 22.72 13.30 11.99
C LEU A 175 22.69 13.04 13.51
N LEU A 176 23.26 11.91 13.97
CA LEU A 176 23.37 11.61 15.40
C LEU A 176 24.29 12.60 16.14
N GLU A 177 25.43 12.96 15.54
CA GLU A 177 26.33 14.00 16.08
C GLU A 177 25.66 15.37 16.18
N LYS A 178 24.68 15.64 15.32
CA LYS A 178 23.86 16.86 15.33
C LYS A 178 22.61 16.77 16.21
N GLY A 179 22.45 15.67 16.96
CA GLY A 179 21.40 15.52 17.96
C GLY A 179 20.07 14.97 17.44
N ALA A 180 20.07 14.28 16.30
CA ALA A 180 18.87 13.56 15.84
C ALA A 180 18.40 12.55 16.89
N ASP A 181 17.09 12.51 17.17
CA ASP A 181 16.53 11.58 18.15
C ASP A 181 16.51 10.15 17.59
N VAL A 182 17.36 9.30 18.17
CA VAL A 182 17.56 7.90 17.79
C VAL A 182 16.33 7.02 18.03
N ASN A 183 15.44 7.42 18.95
CA ASN A 183 14.30 6.63 19.40
C ASN A 183 12.96 7.11 18.83
N ARG A 184 12.98 8.01 17.82
CA ARG A 184 11.76 8.39 17.09
C ARG A 184 11.07 7.15 16.53
N ARG A 185 9.73 7.21 16.54
CA ARG A 185 8.85 6.18 15.99
C ARG A 185 8.02 6.74 14.86
N SER A 186 7.90 5.96 13.79
CA SER A 186 6.98 6.25 12.69
C SER A 186 5.52 6.07 13.14
N VAL A 187 4.56 6.43 12.29
CA VAL A 187 3.12 6.20 12.55
C VAL A 187 2.82 4.72 12.79
N LYS A 188 3.57 3.82 12.16
CA LYS A 188 3.47 2.37 12.35
C LYS A 188 4.42 1.82 13.42
N GLY A 189 5.07 2.68 14.19
CA GLY A 189 5.97 2.27 15.27
C GLY A 189 7.40 1.90 14.86
N ASN A 190 7.76 1.94 13.56
CA ASN A 190 9.11 1.66 13.10
C ASN A 190 10.11 2.66 13.70
N THR A 191 11.29 2.16 14.07
CA THR A 191 12.44 2.95 14.55
C THR A 191 13.61 2.85 13.57
N ALA A 192 14.63 3.69 13.73
CA ALA A 192 15.85 3.60 12.93
C ALA A 192 16.55 2.22 13.03
N LEU A 193 16.37 1.50 14.14
CA LEU A 193 16.86 0.12 14.27
C LEU A 193 16.11 -0.86 13.37
N HIS A 194 14.79 -0.69 13.20
CA HIS A 194 14.02 -1.48 12.23
C HIS A 194 14.52 -1.25 10.81
N ASP A 195 14.79 0.01 10.44
CA ASP A 195 15.33 0.34 9.12
C ASP A 195 16.71 -0.30 8.87
N CYS A 196 17.59 -0.34 9.87
CA CYS A 196 18.85 -1.08 9.76
C CYS A 196 18.62 -2.59 9.63
N ALA A 197 17.68 -3.14 10.41
CA ALA A 197 17.34 -4.55 10.38
C ALA A 197 16.72 -4.98 9.04
N GLU A 198 15.90 -4.13 8.42
CA GLU A 198 15.26 -4.38 7.13
C GLU A 198 16.21 -4.21 5.94
N SER A 199 17.25 -3.37 6.07
CA SER A 199 18.27 -3.12 5.04
C SER A 199 19.54 -3.97 5.18
N GLY A 200 19.75 -4.60 6.35
CA GLY A 200 20.97 -5.35 6.64
C GLY A 200 22.17 -4.46 7.01
N SER A 201 21.92 -3.20 7.35
CA SER A 201 22.94 -2.17 7.63
C SER A 201 23.58 -2.33 9.03
N LEU A 202 24.37 -3.39 9.21
CA LEU A 202 24.93 -3.78 10.51
C LEU A 202 25.79 -2.69 11.17
N GLU A 203 26.64 -2.01 10.40
CA GLU A 203 27.51 -0.95 10.95
C GLU A 203 26.70 0.23 11.51
N ILE A 204 25.57 0.55 10.87
CA ILE A 204 24.67 1.62 11.34
C ILE A 204 23.89 1.14 12.55
N LEU A 205 23.41 -0.11 12.55
CA LEU A 205 22.77 -0.70 13.72
C LEU A 205 23.66 -0.62 14.97
N GLN A 206 24.94 -0.98 14.84
CA GLN A 206 25.93 -0.87 15.91
C GLN A 206 26.11 0.59 16.38
N LEU A 207 26.12 1.54 15.45
CA LEU A 207 26.20 2.96 15.77
C LEU A 207 24.98 3.46 16.55
N LEU A 208 23.77 3.04 16.16
CA LEU A 208 22.53 3.39 16.86
C LEU A 208 22.52 2.81 18.27
N LEU A 209 22.92 1.55 18.45
CA LEU A 209 23.00 0.92 19.78
C LEU A 209 23.99 1.64 20.70
N ARG A 210 25.17 2.04 20.19
CA ARG A 210 26.11 2.89 20.95
C ARG A 210 25.53 4.25 21.31
N SER A 211 24.58 4.72 20.51
CA SER A 211 23.84 5.98 20.72
C SER A 211 22.58 5.79 21.58
N LYS A 212 22.48 4.69 22.33
CA LYS A 212 21.36 4.38 23.25
C LYS A 212 20.00 4.20 22.56
N ALA A 213 19.99 3.64 21.35
CA ALA A 213 18.77 3.20 20.70
C ALA A 213 18.13 2.02 21.45
N ARG A 214 16.79 2.04 21.59
CA ARG A 214 16.01 1.00 22.27
C ARG A 214 15.43 0.00 21.30
N MET A 215 15.54 -1.29 21.62
CA MET A 215 14.91 -2.39 20.90
C MET A 215 13.42 -2.47 21.26
N GLU A 216 12.58 -1.75 20.51
CA GLU A 216 11.12 -1.73 20.73
C GLU A 216 10.38 -2.56 19.69
N LYS A 217 9.12 -2.90 19.99
CA LYS A 217 8.21 -3.50 19.00
C LYS A 217 7.56 -2.41 18.14
N ASP A 218 7.45 -2.63 16.83
CA ASP A 218 6.64 -1.81 15.94
C ASP A 218 5.12 -2.09 16.11
N GLY A 219 4.30 -1.49 15.26
CA GLY A 219 2.84 -1.64 15.26
C GLY A 219 2.36 -3.03 14.83
N TYR A 220 3.23 -3.85 14.24
CA TYR A 220 2.96 -5.26 13.94
C TYR A 220 3.46 -6.20 15.05
N GLY A 221 4.06 -5.65 16.11
CA GLY A 221 4.65 -6.44 17.20
C GLY A 221 6.07 -6.94 16.89
N MET A 222 6.68 -6.47 15.80
CA MET A 222 8.01 -6.88 15.35
C MET A 222 9.10 -6.13 16.12
N THR A 223 10.10 -6.85 16.62
CA THR A 223 11.35 -6.22 17.06
C THR A 223 12.29 -6.08 15.87
N PRO A 224 13.36 -5.25 15.94
CA PRO A 224 14.37 -5.20 14.88
C PRO A 224 15.00 -6.58 14.61
N LEU A 225 15.12 -7.45 15.63
CA LEU A 225 15.59 -8.82 15.43
C LEU A 225 14.64 -9.64 14.53
N LEU A 226 13.34 -9.62 14.82
CA LEU A 226 12.36 -10.33 13.99
C LEU A 226 12.24 -9.71 12.59
N ALA A 227 12.35 -8.38 12.47
CA ALA A 227 12.37 -7.70 11.18
C ALA A 227 13.54 -8.20 10.29
N ALA A 228 14.75 -8.35 10.86
CA ALA A 228 15.88 -8.93 10.16
C ALA A 228 15.66 -10.39 9.74
N SER A 229 14.98 -11.19 10.57
CA SER A 229 14.60 -12.56 10.23
C SER A 229 13.59 -12.63 9.07
N VAL A 230 12.61 -11.73 9.04
CA VAL A 230 11.63 -11.63 7.93
C VAL A 230 12.31 -11.24 6.63
N THR A 231 13.23 -10.27 6.67
CA THR A 231 13.92 -9.81 5.46
C THR A 231 15.04 -10.75 5.02
N GLY A 232 15.56 -11.56 5.94
CA GLY A 232 16.57 -12.59 5.70
C GLY A 232 18.01 -12.09 5.88
N HIS A 233 18.21 -11.01 6.63
CA HIS A 233 19.51 -10.38 6.88
C HIS A 233 20.26 -11.07 8.03
N THR A 234 20.99 -12.12 7.67
CA THR A 234 21.67 -13.02 8.61
C THR A 234 22.71 -12.31 9.47
N ASN A 235 23.43 -11.33 8.90
CA ASN A 235 24.42 -10.53 9.63
C ASN A 235 23.84 -9.80 10.84
N ILE A 236 22.61 -9.27 10.74
CA ILE A 236 21.91 -8.62 11.84
C ILE A 236 21.43 -9.65 12.87
N VAL A 237 20.81 -10.74 12.42
CA VAL A 237 20.30 -11.81 13.29
C VAL A 237 21.44 -12.40 14.12
N GLU A 238 22.56 -12.75 13.49
CA GLU A 238 23.72 -13.30 14.18
C GLU A 238 24.30 -12.33 15.21
N TYR A 239 24.45 -11.05 14.85
CA TYR A 239 25.00 -10.05 15.76
C TYR A 239 24.10 -9.85 17.00
N LEU A 240 22.79 -9.72 16.81
CA LEU A 240 21.84 -9.49 17.90
C LEU A 240 21.69 -10.71 18.82
N ILE A 241 21.74 -11.93 18.27
CA ILE A 241 21.71 -13.16 19.08
C ILE A 241 23.01 -13.32 19.88
N GLN A 242 24.17 -13.12 19.25
CA GLN A 242 25.47 -13.23 19.94
C GLN A 242 25.63 -12.17 21.04
N GLY A 243 25.20 -10.93 20.79
CA GLY A 243 25.25 -9.85 21.78
C GLY A 243 24.32 -10.05 22.99
N GLY A 244 23.18 -10.75 22.81
CA GLY A 244 22.26 -11.09 23.90
C GLY A 244 22.74 -12.22 24.79
N LEU A 245 23.25 -13.30 24.19
CA LEU A 245 23.63 -14.49 24.96
C LEU A 245 24.90 -14.30 25.80
N GLN A 246 25.80 -13.39 25.43
CA GLN A 246 27.02 -13.09 26.20
C GLN A 246 26.75 -12.36 27.53
N GLN A 247 25.57 -11.76 27.74
CA GLN A 247 25.23 -11.06 28.99
C GLN A 247 24.50 -11.95 30.01
N ASP A 248 23.76 -12.96 29.57
CA ASP A 248 23.06 -13.91 30.47
C ASP A 248 24.05 -14.80 31.26
N GLU A 249 25.19 -15.18 30.67
CA GLU A 249 26.24 -15.93 31.37
C GLU A 249 26.97 -15.09 32.44
N ALA A 250 27.09 -13.79 32.22
CA ALA A 250 27.68 -12.86 33.19
C ALA A 250 26.74 -12.62 34.39
N ALA A 251 25.42 -12.67 34.19
CA ALA A 251 24.43 -12.59 35.26
C ALA A 251 24.31 -13.90 36.06
N GLY A 252 24.41 -15.07 35.41
CA GLY A 252 24.32 -16.38 36.04
C GLY A 252 25.53 -16.80 36.88
N SER A 253 26.71 -16.20 36.64
CA SER A 253 27.95 -16.50 37.39
C SER A 253 28.08 -15.73 38.72
N GLN A 254 27.20 -14.77 39.01
CA GLN A 254 27.17 -14.06 40.31
C GLN A 254 26.21 -14.69 41.35
N SER A 255 25.43 -15.70 40.98
CA SER A 255 24.52 -16.40 41.91
C SER A 255 25.01 -17.81 42.25
N GLY A 256 26.08 -17.93 43.04
CA GLY A 256 26.56 -19.26 43.44
C GLY A 256 27.78 -19.27 44.35
N THR A 257 27.63 -18.85 45.61
CA THR A 257 28.17 -19.49 46.83
C THR A 257 28.08 -18.52 48.02
N CYS A 258 26.94 -18.52 48.72
CA CYS A 258 26.89 -18.08 50.11
C CYS A 258 26.77 -19.34 50.98
N ALA A 259 27.85 -19.70 51.68
CA ALA A 259 27.81 -20.64 52.79
C ALA A 259 27.65 -19.86 54.12
N PRO A 260 26.87 -20.35 55.10
CA PRO A 260 26.53 -19.57 56.29
C PRO A 260 27.48 -19.85 57.44
N GLY A 261 27.72 -18.85 58.31
CA GLY A 261 28.26 -19.10 59.65
C GLY A 261 28.97 -17.96 60.36
N GLY A 262 28.21 -17.13 61.09
CA GLY A 262 28.43 -16.86 62.52
C GLY A 262 29.65 -16.07 63.04
N SER A 263 29.33 -14.88 63.56
CA SER A 263 29.82 -14.24 64.80
C SER A 263 31.21 -13.59 64.85
N HIS A 264 31.26 -12.25 65.01
CA HIS A 264 31.60 -11.58 66.28
C HIS A 264 31.53 -10.03 66.20
N GLN A 265 31.36 -9.42 67.37
CA GLN A 265 31.06 -8.00 67.68
C GLN A 265 32.25 -7.02 67.56
N ARG A 266 31.89 -5.72 67.69
CA ARG A 266 32.65 -4.47 68.00
C ARG A 266 32.93 -3.62 66.74
N GLY A 267 32.70 -2.31 66.67
CA GLY A 267 32.36 -1.26 67.65
C GLY A 267 33.21 0.00 67.35
N CYS A 268 32.61 1.20 67.37
CA CYS A 268 33.22 2.55 67.25
C CYS A 268 33.62 2.99 65.82
N SER A 269 33.62 4.25 65.39
CA SER A 269 33.06 5.56 65.80
C SER A 269 33.43 6.57 64.68
N GLU A 270 32.77 7.72 64.70
CA GLU A 270 32.84 8.90 63.80
C GLU A 270 34.25 9.39 63.38
N GLU A 271 34.39 9.91 62.15
CA GLU A 271 34.63 11.33 61.80
C GLU A 271 35.16 11.49 60.34
N GLY A 272 34.83 12.62 59.72
CA GLY A 272 34.93 12.88 58.29
C GLY A 272 36.30 13.25 57.72
N CYS A 273 36.36 13.36 56.39
CA CYS A 273 37.35 14.15 55.69
C CYS A 273 36.84 14.52 54.29
N GLU A 274 36.78 15.83 54.00
CA GLU A 274 36.59 16.39 52.67
C GLU A 274 37.87 16.31 51.84
N GLY A 275 37.73 16.11 50.53
CA GLY A 275 38.65 16.66 49.53
C GLY A 275 39.80 15.77 49.07
N CYS A 276 39.56 15.01 47.99
CA CYS A 276 40.59 14.77 46.97
C CYS A 276 39.94 14.42 45.63
N GLY A 277 40.17 15.27 44.63
CA GLY A 277 39.85 14.96 43.24
C GLY A 277 40.71 13.81 42.74
N ALA A 278 40.05 12.85 42.11
CA ALA A 278 40.70 11.90 41.22
C ALA A 278 39.69 11.50 40.13
N SER A 279 40.08 11.80 38.90
CA SER A 279 39.56 11.21 37.68
C SER A 279 39.42 9.69 37.83
N ALA A 280 38.19 9.19 37.75
CA ALA A 280 37.92 7.79 37.53
C ALA A 280 36.86 7.68 36.44
N SER A 281 37.31 7.23 35.28
CA SER A 281 36.53 6.59 34.24
C SER A 281 35.51 5.62 34.86
N GLY A 282 34.29 6.08 35.05
CA GLY A 282 33.13 5.26 35.38
C GLY A 282 32.49 4.78 34.10
N GLN A 283 32.77 3.53 33.74
CA GLN A 283 31.95 2.76 32.82
C GLN A 283 30.56 2.62 33.44
N ASP A 284 29.64 3.51 33.10
CA ASP A 284 28.21 3.26 33.32
C ASP A 284 27.70 2.37 32.17
N GLU A 285 28.13 1.11 32.17
CA GLU A 285 27.50 0.04 31.39
C GLU A 285 26.12 -0.25 31.98
N VAL A 286 25.12 0.45 31.45
CA VAL A 286 23.72 0.07 31.68
C VAL A 286 23.45 -1.19 30.85
N PRO A 287 23.01 -2.31 31.44
CA PRO A 287 22.83 -3.57 30.72
C PRO A 287 21.63 -3.45 29.79
N ASN A 288 21.90 -3.20 28.51
CA ASN A 288 20.91 -3.17 27.45
C ASN A 288 20.57 -4.63 27.13
N VAL A 289 19.57 -5.23 27.79
CA VAL A 289 19.22 -6.65 27.62
C VAL A 289 18.90 -6.94 26.13
N PHE A 290 19.87 -7.51 25.42
CA PHE A 290 19.89 -7.48 23.95
C PHE A 290 18.99 -8.52 23.28
N CYS A 291 18.73 -9.68 23.90
CA CYS A 291 17.86 -10.71 23.34
C CYS A 291 17.60 -11.81 24.38
N THR A 292 16.35 -12.10 24.72
CA THR A 292 16.00 -13.29 25.50
C THR A 292 16.25 -14.56 24.68
N ARG A 293 16.52 -15.69 25.35
CA ARG A 293 16.64 -17.00 24.71
C ARG A 293 15.44 -17.35 23.82
N GLU A 294 14.23 -17.05 24.26
CA GLU A 294 12.98 -17.27 23.51
C GLU A 294 12.98 -16.46 22.21
N ALA A 295 13.29 -15.17 22.28
CA ALA A 295 13.38 -14.30 21.10
C ALA A 295 14.47 -14.76 20.11
N ALA A 296 15.60 -15.29 20.58
CA ALA A 296 16.65 -15.83 19.72
C ALA A 296 16.17 -17.08 18.96
N VAL A 297 15.48 -17.98 19.66
CA VAL A 297 14.86 -19.18 19.07
C VAL A 297 13.83 -18.80 18.01
N GLU A 298 12.90 -17.89 18.33
CA GLU A 298 11.88 -17.43 17.38
C GLU A 298 12.52 -16.75 16.16
N ALA A 299 13.54 -15.92 16.37
CA ALA A 299 14.25 -15.26 15.29
C ALA A 299 14.93 -16.25 14.33
N LEU A 300 15.56 -17.31 14.85
CA LEU A 300 16.20 -18.35 14.03
C LEU A 300 15.18 -19.23 13.32
N GLU A 301 14.09 -19.60 13.98
CA GLU A 301 13.00 -20.36 13.36
C GLU A 301 12.38 -19.59 12.19
N LEU A 302 12.07 -18.32 12.41
CA LEU A 302 11.53 -17.42 11.40
C LEU A 302 12.53 -17.15 10.26
N LEU A 303 13.82 -16.99 10.58
CA LEU A 303 14.87 -16.86 9.58
C LEU A 303 14.94 -18.11 8.70
N GLY A 304 14.84 -19.31 9.30
CA GLY A 304 14.75 -20.56 8.55
C GLY A 304 13.54 -20.61 7.61
N ALA A 305 12.35 -20.17 8.08
CA ALA A 305 11.16 -20.05 7.22
C ALA A 305 11.38 -19.05 6.07
N THR A 306 12.08 -17.94 6.30
CA THR A 306 12.48 -17.01 5.24
C THR A 306 13.45 -17.65 4.23
N PHE A 307 14.35 -18.51 4.68
CA PHE A 307 15.25 -19.25 3.78
C PHE A 307 14.49 -20.22 2.87
N VAL A 308 13.45 -20.90 3.38
CA VAL A 308 12.58 -21.77 2.58
C VAL A 308 11.83 -20.99 1.50
N ASP A 309 11.14 -19.91 1.86
CA ASP A 309 10.20 -19.26 0.95
C ASP A 309 10.86 -18.21 0.05
N LYS A 310 11.74 -17.38 0.62
CA LYS A 310 12.35 -16.23 -0.07
C LYS A 310 13.67 -16.60 -0.74
N LYS A 311 14.56 -17.31 -0.04
CA LYS A 311 15.88 -17.69 -0.58
C LYS A 311 15.87 -19.02 -1.35
N ARG A 312 14.82 -19.82 -1.21
CA ARG A 312 14.69 -21.17 -1.79
C ARG A 312 15.87 -22.08 -1.39
N ASP A 313 16.40 -21.89 -0.19
CA ASP A 313 17.53 -22.62 0.37
C ASP A 313 17.08 -23.47 1.57
N LEU A 314 16.75 -24.73 1.29
CA LEU A 314 16.29 -25.69 2.29
C LEU A 314 17.40 -26.10 3.26
N LEU A 315 18.65 -26.23 2.79
CA LEU A 315 19.77 -26.63 3.63
C LEU A 315 20.13 -25.53 4.63
N GLY A 316 20.12 -24.27 4.17
CA GLY A 316 20.26 -23.11 5.03
C GLY A 316 19.14 -23.02 6.07
N ALA A 317 17.89 -23.24 5.66
CA ALA A 317 16.75 -23.29 6.59
C ALA A 317 16.93 -24.36 7.69
N HIS A 318 17.29 -25.58 7.28
CA HIS A 318 17.55 -26.68 8.20
C HIS A 318 18.66 -26.34 9.21
N LYS A 319 19.74 -25.68 8.77
CA LYS A 319 20.83 -25.24 9.66
C LYS A 319 20.32 -24.32 10.77
N TYR A 320 19.48 -23.33 10.42
CA TYR A 320 18.92 -22.40 11.40
C TYR A 320 17.91 -23.07 12.34
N TRP A 321 17.06 -23.96 11.82
CA TRP A 321 16.14 -24.73 12.63
C TRP A 321 16.84 -25.68 13.60
N ARG A 322 17.94 -26.31 13.18
CA ARG A 322 18.77 -27.15 14.06
C ARG A 322 19.32 -26.33 15.22
N ARG A 323 19.92 -25.18 14.91
CA ARG A 323 20.44 -24.28 15.94
C ARG A 323 19.35 -23.77 16.89
N ALA A 324 18.18 -23.44 16.37
CA ALA A 324 17.04 -23.05 17.21
C ALA A 324 16.60 -24.19 18.14
N MET A 325 16.59 -25.44 17.65
CA MET A 325 16.26 -26.62 18.44
C MET A 325 17.31 -26.90 19.53
N GLU A 326 18.59 -26.76 19.21
CA GLU A 326 19.68 -26.85 20.20
C GLU A 326 19.51 -25.79 21.30
N LEU A 327 19.24 -24.54 20.90
CA LEU A 327 18.92 -23.46 21.84
C LEU A 327 17.66 -23.73 22.65
N ARG A 328 16.65 -24.48 22.17
CA ARG A 328 15.48 -24.91 22.97
C ARG A 328 15.84 -25.95 24.04
N CYS A 329 16.93 -26.69 23.88
CA CYS A 329 17.40 -27.72 24.82
C CYS A 329 18.47 -27.22 25.81
N GLU A 330 19.10 -26.08 25.53
CA GLU A 330 20.13 -25.46 26.36
C GLU A 330 19.64 -25.11 27.80
N GLY A 331 20.56 -24.92 28.77
CA GLY A 331 20.21 -24.39 30.10
C GLY A 331 19.35 -25.30 31.00
N GLY A 332 19.23 -26.59 30.69
CA GLY A 332 18.60 -27.61 31.56
C GLY A 332 17.07 -27.57 31.66
N LYS A 333 16.41 -26.55 31.10
CA LYS A 333 14.95 -26.47 30.92
C LYS A 333 14.64 -26.36 29.43
N TYR A 334 13.87 -27.33 28.93
CA TYR A 334 13.37 -27.34 27.56
C TYR A 334 12.33 -26.23 27.37
N LEU A 335 12.46 -25.45 26.29
CA LEU A 335 11.48 -24.46 25.86
C LEU A 335 10.50 -25.10 24.87
N PRO A 336 9.29 -25.52 25.30
CA PRO A 336 8.35 -26.22 24.43
C PRO A 336 7.81 -25.30 23.34
N LYS A 337 7.53 -25.90 22.18
CA LYS A 337 6.77 -25.21 21.14
C LYS A 337 5.30 -25.09 21.57
N PRO A 338 4.66 -23.93 21.37
CA PRO A 338 3.23 -23.78 21.61
C PRO A 338 2.42 -24.75 20.73
N GLU A 339 1.48 -25.49 21.33
CA GLU A 339 0.59 -26.35 20.56
C GLU A 339 -0.46 -25.50 19.80
N PRO A 340 -0.71 -25.80 18.51
CA PRO A 340 -1.74 -25.10 17.77
C PRO A 340 -3.13 -25.45 18.31
N ARG A 341 -4.02 -24.46 18.39
CA ARG A 341 -5.40 -24.67 18.86
C ARG A 341 -6.19 -25.63 17.97
N GLN A 342 -5.92 -25.59 16.65
CA GLN A 342 -6.55 -26.43 15.66
C GLN A 342 -5.57 -26.69 14.51
N LEU A 343 -5.56 -27.92 14.02
CA LEU A 343 -4.79 -28.27 12.82
C LEU A 343 -5.48 -27.73 11.57
N VAL A 344 -4.68 -27.16 10.67
CA VAL A 344 -5.16 -26.48 9.47
C VAL A 344 -5.18 -27.46 8.30
N LEU A 345 -6.36 -27.71 7.73
CA LEU A 345 -6.52 -28.57 6.54
C LEU A 345 -5.66 -28.08 5.37
N ALA A 346 -5.54 -26.76 5.17
CA ALA A 346 -4.73 -26.19 4.09
C ALA A 346 -3.22 -26.48 4.24
N TYR A 347 -2.78 -26.89 5.43
CA TYR A 347 -1.41 -27.32 5.71
C TYR A 347 -1.32 -28.85 5.88
N ASP A 348 -2.26 -29.60 5.31
CA ASP A 348 -2.35 -31.07 5.39
C ASP A 348 -2.34 -31.61 6.83
N TYR A 349 -2.85 -30.81 7.78
CA TYR A 349 -2.82 -31.10 9.21
C TYR A 349 -1.41 -31.30 9.80
N SER A 350 -0.36 -30.79 9.13
CA SER A 350 1.02 -30.83 9.60
C SER A 350 1.19 -30.14 10.96
N ARG A 351 2.18 -30.59 11.73
CA ARG A 351 2.56 -30.06 13.04
C ARG A 351 4.01 -29.64 13.03
N GLU A 352 4.34 -28.64 13.82
CA GLU A 352 5.74 -28.22 13.93
C GLU A 352 6.60 -29.34 14.52
N VAL A 353 7.77 -29.56 13.90
CA VAL A 353 8.78 -30.49 14.44
C VAL A 353 9.20 -30.07 15.84
N SER A 354 9.27 -31.04 16.75
CA SER A 354 9.46 -30.83 18.19
C SER A 354 10.77 -31.44 18.71
N SER A 355 11.38 -32.34 17.96
CA SER A 355 12.64 -33.01 18.29
C SER A 355 13.71 -32.85 17.20
N LEU A 356 14.96 -33.11 17.55
CA LEU A 356 16.08 -33.10 16.60
C LEU A 356 15.98 -34.25 15.58
N GLU A 357 15.48 -35.41 16.01
CA GLU A 357 15.29 -36.59 15.16
C GLU A 357 14.25 -36.34 14.05
N GLU A 358 13.11 -35.72 14.40
CA GLU A 358 12.09 -35.30 13.45
C GLU A 358 12.64 -34.28 12.45
N LEU A 359 13.47 -33.35 12.91
CA LEU A 359 14.09 -32.34 12.07
C LEU A 359 15.08 -32.96 11.07
N GLU A 360 15.85 -33.97 11.45
CA GLU A 360 16.79 -34.65 10.55
C GLU A 360 16.10 -35.44 9.43
N ALA A 361 14.95 -36.05 9.72
CA ALA A 361 14.13 -36.73 8.71
C ALA A 361 13.57 -35.75 7.65
N LEU A 362 13.34 -34.50 8.05
CA LEU A 362 12.70 -33.47 7.24
C LEU A 362 13.48 -33.11 5.95
N ILE A 363 14.81 -33.29 5.93
CA ILE A 363 15.64 -33.00 4.74
C ILE A 363 15.19 -33.79 3.52
N THR A 364 14.63 -34.99 3.73
CA THR A 364 14.18 -35.88 2.66
C THR A 364 12.82 -35.48 2.07
N ASP A 365 12.07 -34.60 2.73
CA ASP A 365 10.73 -34.15 2.30
C ASP A 365 10.67 -32.62 2.13
N PRO A 366 10.90 -32.12 0.90
CA PRO A 366 10.81 -30.69 0.61
C PRO A 366 9.41 -30.11 0.78
N ASP A 367 8.33 -30.89 0.67
CA ASP A 367 6.97 -30.40 0.83
C ASP A 367 6.64 -30.18 2.30
N GLU A 368 7.04 -31.10 3.18
CA GLU A 368 6.88 -30.93 4.61
C GLU A 368 7.72 -29.75 5.13
N MET A 369 8.95 -29.54 4.64
CA MET A 369 9.73 -28.33 4.94
C MET A 369 8.98 -27.03 4.62
N ARG A 370 8.18 -27.02 3.55
CA ARG A 370 7.40 -25.85 3.16
C ARG A 370 6.23 -25.64 4.11
N MET A 371 5.58 -26.71 4.59
CA MET A 371 4.52 -26.61 5.59
C MET A 371 5.06 -26.13 6.93
N GLN A 372 6.24 -26.60 7.35
CA GLN A 372 6.95 -26.11 8.54
C GLN A 372 7.18 -24.59 8.47
N ALA A 373 7.61 -24.07 7.32
CA ALA A 373 7.82 -22.63 7.14
C ALA A 373 6.54 -21.79 7.32
N LEU A 374 5.39 -22.30 6.84
CA LEU A 374 4.09 -21.64 7.01
C LEU A 374 3.63 -21.67 8.48
N LEU A 375 3.74 -22.81 9.14
CA LEU A 375 3.39 -22.98 10.56
C LEU A 375 4.20 -22.05 11.46
N ILE A 376 5.53 -22.02 11.28
CA ILE A 376 6.44 -21.16 12.04
C ILE A 376 6.08 -19.69 11.83
N ARG A 377 5.83 -19.28 10.59
CA ARG A 377 5.53 -17.88 10.28
C ARG A 377 4.20 -17.45 10.90
N GLU A 378 3.17 -18.29 10.82
CA GLU A 378 1.87 -18.01 11.41
C GLU A 378 1.93 -17.96 12.94
N ARG A 379 2.73 -18.82 13.59
CA ARG A 379 2.94 -18.77 15.04
C ARG A 379 3.64 -17.50 15.49
N ILE A 380 4.73 -17.11 14.82
CA ILE A 380 5.60 -16.02 15.29
C ILE A 380 5.06 -14.65 14.88
N LEU A 381 4.61 -14.50 13.62
CA LEU A 381 4.12 -13.21 13.12
C LEU A 381 2.63 -13.01 13.40
N GLY A 382 1.88 -14.08 13.57
CA GLY A 382 0.43 -14.04 13.70
C GLY A 382 -0.30 -13.78 12.38
N PRO A 383 -1.65 -13.84 12.41
CA PRO A 383 -2.50 -13.74 11.22
C PRO A 383 -2.69 -12.31 10.69
N SER A 384 -2.40 -11.28 11.49
CA SER A 384 -2.54 -9.87 11.10
C SER A 384 -1.33 -9.35 10.33
N HIS A 385 -0.16 -9.99 10.46
CA HIS A 385 1.06 -9.57 9.77
C HIS A 385 0.96 -9.84 8.26
N PRO A 386 1.36 -8.89 7.39
CA PRO A 386 1.23 -9.02 5.94
C PRO A 386 1.91 -10.25 5.35
N ASP A 387 3.14 -10.53 5.79
CA ASP A 387 3.94 -11.66 5.29
C ASP A 387 3.29 -13.03 5.52
N THR A 388 2.53 -13.23 6.60
CA THR A 388 1.86 -14.51 6.86
C THR A 388 0.93 -14.87 5.70
N SER A 389 -0.04 -13.98 5.40
CA SER A 389 -0.96 -14.19 4.29
C SER A 389 -0.25 -14.17 2.92
N TYR A 390 0.81 -13.36 2.77
CA TYR A 390 1.57 -13.28 1.52
C TYR A 390 2.26 -14.61 1.20
N TYR A 391 2.98 -15.21 2.15
CA TYR A 391 3.71 -16.45 1.89
C TYR A 391 2.79 -17.66 1.73
N ILE A 392 1.63 -17.69 2.40
CA ILE A 392 0.59 -18.69 2.12
C ILE A 392 0.12 -18.57 0.66
N ARG A 393 -0.16 -17.34 0.19
CA ARG A 393 -0.55 -17.11 -1.21
C ARG A 393 0.58 -17.44 -2.18
N TYR A 394 1.80 -17.02 -1.90
CA TYR A 394 2.98 -17.34 -2.71
C TYR A 394 3.17 -18.84 -2.85
N ARG A 395 3.05 -19.61 -1.75
CA ARG A 395 3.13 -21.07 -1.79
C ARG A 395 2.01 -21.68 -2.64
N GLY A 396 0.79 -21.16 -2.51
CA GLY A 396 -0.31 -21.55 -3.39
C GLY A 396 -0.01 -21.30 -4.87
N ALA A 397 0.60 -20.15 -5.21
CA ALA A 397 0.99 -19.85 -6.58
C ALA A 397 2.04 -20.85 -7.11
N VAL A 398 3.04 -21.22 -6.31
CA VAL A 398 4.04 -22.24 -6.68
C VAL A 398 3.39 -23.61 -6.96
N TYR A 399 2.35 -23.98 -6.20
CA TYR A 399 1.59 -25.20 -6.49
C TYR A 399 0.77 -25.08 -7.79
N ALA A 400 0.17 -23.93 -8.07
CA ALA A 400 -0.52 -23.68 -9.34
C ALA A 400 0.44 -23.74 -10.54
N ASP A 401 1.64 -23.19 -10.43
CA ASP A 401 2.69 -23.29 -11.46
C ASP A 401 3.08 -24.74 -11.76
N SER A 402 2.96 -25.62 -10.75
CA SER A 402 3.20 -27.07 -10.88
C SER A 402 1.96 -27.84 -11.36
N GLY A 403 0.85 -27.16 -11.67
CA GLY A 403 -0.42 -27.74 -12.12
C GLY A 403 -1.38 -28.18 -11.00
N ASN A 404 -1.01 -28.00 -9.72
CA ASN A 404 -1.85 -28.35 -8.58
C ASN A 404 -2.70 -27.16 -8.13
N PHE A 405 -3.75 -26.88 -8.90
CA PHE A 405 -4.67 -25.77 -8.62
C PHE A 405 -5.54 -25.98 -7.37
N GLU A 406 -5.88 -27.23 -7.03
CA GLU A 406 -6.68 -27.53 -5.84
C GLU A 406 -5.94 -27.10 -4.56
N ARG A 407 -4.66 -27.45 -4.43
CA ARG A 407 -3.83 -27.05 -3.29
C ARG A 407 -3.64 -25.53 -3.24
N CYS A 408 -3.48 -24.88 -4.40
CA CYS A 408 -3.44 -23.42 -4.51
C CYS A 408 -4.71 -22.78 -3.94
N ILE A 409 -5.88 -23.22 -4.40
CA ILE A 409 -7.18 -22.68 -3.99
C ILE A 409 -7.41 -22.89 -2.49
N ASN A 410 -7.05 -24.05 -1.94
CA ASN A 410 -7.19 -24.33 -0.51
C ASN A 410 -6.31 -23.41 0.36
N LEU A 411 -5.04 -23.23 0.00
CA LEU A 411 -4.13 -22.30 0.69
C LEU A 411 -4.62 -20.85 0.60
N TRP A 412 -5.06 -20.41 -0.58
CA TRP A 412 -5.55 -19.06 -0.75
C TRP A 412 -6.87 -18.81 -0.02
N LYS A 413 -7.78 -19.81 0.05
CA LYS A 413 -9.03 -19.72 0.81
C LYS A 413 -8.72 -19.56 2.30
N TYR A 414 -7.76 -20.34 2.82
CA TYR A 414 -7.28 -20.20 4.19
C TYR A 414 -6.69 -18.82 4.46
N ALA A 415 -5.80 -18.32 3.58
CA ALA A 415 -5.24 -16.98 3.70
C ALA A 415 -6.31 -15.87 3.68
N LEU A 416 -7.33 -16.01 2.83
CA LEU A 416 -8.43 -15.07 2.75
C LEU A 416 -9.31 -15.09 4.02
N ASP A 417 -9.60 -16.27 4.55
CA ASP A 417 -10.33 -16.42 5.82
C ASP A 417 -9.56 -15.81 6.99
N MET A 418 -8.26 -16.04 7.04
CA MET A 418 -7.36 -15.42 8.02
C MET A 418 -7.41 -13.89 7.93
N GLN A 419 -7.35 -13.32 6.72
CA GLN A 419 -7.43 -11.87 6.50
C GLN A 419 -8.78 -11.31 6.92
N GLN A 420 -9.91 -11.92 6.51
CA GLN A 420 -11.23 -11.44 6.90
C GLN A 420 -11.49 -11.56 8.40
N GLY A 421 -10.89 -12.55 9.07
CA GLY A 421 -11.01 -12.73 10.52
C GLY A 421 -10.21 -11.74 11.35
N ASN A 422 -9.08 -11.22 10.84
CA ASN A 422 -8.10 -10.47 11.64
C ASN A 422 -7.84 -9.04 11.15
N LEU A 423 -8.28 -8.67 9.95
CA LEU A 423 -8.11 -7.34 9.39
C LEU A 423 -9.44 -6.59 9.35
N GLU A 424 -9.33 -5.26 9.36
CA GLU A 424 -10.46 -4.38 9.12
C GLU A 424 -11.08 -4.62 7.73
N PRO A 425 -12.40 -4.38 7.59
CA PRO A 425 -13.07 -4.44 6.30
C PRO A 425 -12.40 -3.52 5.27
N LEU A 426 -12.35 -3.99 4.02
CA LEU A 426 -11.75 -3.31 2.86
C LEU A 426 -10.23 -3.12 2.96
N SER A 427 -9.54 -3.89 3.81
CA SER A 427 -8.08 -3.88 3.82
C SER A 427 -7.51 -4.10 2.40
N PRO A 428 -6.51 -3.31 1.97
CA PRO A 428 -5.84 -3.49 0.68
C PRO A 428 -5.33 -4.92 0.46
N MET A 429 -4.93 -5.59 1.55
CA MET A 429 -4.49 -6.98 1.50
C MET A 429 -5.60 -7.95 1.12
N THR A 430 -6.80 -7.77 1.67
CA THR A 430 -7.96 -8.61 1.36
C THR A 430 -8.39 -8.43 -0.09
N ALA A 431 -8.44 -7.17 -0.57
CA ALA A 431 -8.76 -6.89 -1.98
C ALA A 431 -7.70 -7.46 -2.94
N SER A 432 -6.42 -7.41 -2.57
CA SER A 432 -5.35 -8.05 -3.36
C SER A 432 -5.57 -9.55 -3.47
N SER A 433 -5.98 -10.23 -2.39
CA SER A 433 -6.30 -11.66 -2.43
C SER A 433 -7.47 -11.96 -3.35
N PHE A 434 -8.56 -11.18 -3.28
CA PHE A 434 -9.70 -11.34 -4.18
C PHE A 434 -9.31 -11.15 -5.66
N LEU A 435 -8.47 -10.15 -5.95
CA LEU A 435 -7.98 -9.94 -7.32
C LEU A 435 -7.14 -11.13 -7.79
N SER A 436 -6.23 -11.64 -6.97
CA SER A 436 -5.43 -12.82 -7.32
C SER A 436 -6.31 -14.02 -7.65
N PHE A 437 -7.38 -14.27 -6.88
CA PHE A 437 -8.36 -15.30 -7.21
C PHE A 437 -9.02 -15.08 -8.57
N ALA A 438 -9.47 -13.85 -8.85
CA ALA A 438 -10.11 -13.51 -10.11
C ALA A 438 -9.15 -13.71 -11.32
N GLU A 439 -7.88 -13.34 -11.16
CA GLU A 439 -6.82 -13.55 -12.16
C GLU A 439 -6.55 -15.05 -12.39
N LEU A 440 -6.40 -15.83 -11.31
CA LEU A 440 -6.20 -17.28 -11.39
C LEU A 440 -7.38 -17.99 -12.07
N TYR A 441 -8.60 -17.66 -11.67
CA TYR A 441 -9.81 -18.25 -12.25
C TYR A 441 -9.99 -17.88 -13.72
N SER A 442 -9.69 -16.63 -14.10
CA SER A 442 -9.69 -16.23 -15.51
C SER A 442 -8.66 -17.03 -16.32
N TYR A 443 -7.44 -17.19 -15.79
CA TYR A 443 -6.39 -17.99 -16.44
C TYR A 443 -6.84 -19.44 -16.67
N VAL A 444 -7.35 -20.11 -15.62
CA VAL A 444 -7.81 -21.51 -15.71
C VAL A 444 -8.98 -21.68 -16.69
N LEU A 445 -9.95 -20.75 -16.69
CA LEU A 445 -11.09 -20.80 -17.62
C LEU A 445 -10.69 -20.54 -19.07
N GLN A 446 -9.72 -19.66 -19.31
CA GLN A 446 -9.19 -19.41 -20.67
C GLN A 446 -8.41 -20.63 -21.19
N ASP A 447 -7.63 -21.30 -20.35
CA ASP A 447 -6.83 -22.45 -20.78
C ASP A 447 -7.67 -23.72 -21.01
N ARG A 448 -8.79 -23.87 -20.28
CA ARG A 448 -9.82 -24.88 -20.58
C ARG A 448 -10.33 -24.78 -22.01
N SER A 449 -10.49 -23.55 -22.54
CA SER A 449 -10.92 -23.34 -23.93
C SER A 449 -9.88 -23.79 -24.98
N LYS A 450 -8.62 -23.99 -24.56
CA LYS A 450 -7.51 -24.48 -25.39
C LYS A 450 -7.25 -25.99 -25.23
N GLY A 451 -8.01 -26.68 -24.37
CA GLY A 451 -7.98 -28.14 -24.23
C GLY A 451 -6.71 -28.71 -23.59
N THR A 452 -5.90 -27.90 -22.89
CA THR A 452 -4.55 -28.28 -22.44
C THR A 452 -4.47 -28.79 -20.99
N LEU A 453 -5.47 -28.53 -20.14
CA LEU A 453 -5.48 -28.97 -18.73
C LEU A 453 -6.73 -29.75 -18.31
N ALA A 454 -6.52 -30.79 -17.49
CA ALA A 454 -7.54 -31.67 -16.91
C ALA A 454 -8.17 -31.14 -15.60
N THR A 455 -7.87 -29.89 -15.19
CA THR A 455 -8.38 -29.33 -13.94
C THR A 455 -9.75 -28.70 -14.09
N HIS A 456 -10.72 -29.22 -13.33
CA HIS A 456 -12.08 -28.72 -13.24
C HIS A 456 -12.15 -27.58 -12.22
N LEU A 457 -12.18 -26.32 -12.67
CA LEU A 457 -12.65 -25.22 -11.81
C LEU A 457 -14.17 -25.34 -11.67
N GLY A 458 -14.66 -25.58 -10.46
CA GLY A 458 -16.08 -25.78 -10.18
C GLY A 458 -16.82 -24.50 -9.83
N PHE A 459 -18.16 -24.56 -9.95
CA PHE A 459 -19.07 -23.53 -9.44
C PHE A 459 -18.82 -23.22 -7.95
N SER A 460 -18.59 -24.26 -7.14
CA SER A 460 -18.35 -24.16 -5.69
C SER A 460 -17.15 -23.29 -5.30
N ASP A 461 -16.10 -23.28 -6.10
CA ASP A 461 -14.91 -22.47 -5.83
C ASP A 461 -15.16 -20.99 -6.08
N LEU A 462 -15.71 -20.67 -7.25
CA LEU A 462 -16.05 -19.30 -7.63
C LEU A 462 -17.12 -18.70 -6.73
N ILE A 463 -18.22 -19.42 -6.47
CA ILE A 463 -19.30 -18.93 -5.60
C ILE A 463 -18.80 -18.75 -4.16
N GLY A 464 -17.86 -19.59 -3.70
CA GLY A 464 -17.25 -19.47 -2.38
C GLY A 464 -16.47 -18.16 -2.23
N VAL A 465 -15.62 -17.82 -3.21
CA VAL A 465 -14.87 -16.55 -3.20
C VAL A 465 -15.80 -15.35 -3.42
N LEU A 466 -16.78 -15.45 -4.31
CA LEU A 466 -17.79 -14.41 -4.51
C LEU A 466 -18.56 -14.12 -3.21
N SER A 467 -19.01 -15.16 -2.51
CA SER A 467 -19.72 -15.03 -1.23
C SER A 467 -18.87 -14.35 -0.16
N LYS A 468 -17.56 -14.64 -0.11
CA LYS A 468 -16.62 -13.94 0.78
C LYS A 468 -16.44 -12.47 0.37
N GLY A 469 -16.44 -12.16 -0.92
CA GLY A 469 -16.43 -10.79 -1.44
C GLY A 469 -17.68 -10.00 -1.04
N VAL A 470 -18.86 -10.60 -1.19
CA VAL A 470 -20.12 -9.98 -0.72
C VAL A 470 -20.10 -9.75 0.79
N ARG A 471 -19.61 -10.73 1.58
CA ARG A 471 -19.44 -10.56 3.03
C ARG A 471 -18.50 -9.41 3.38
N GLU A 472 -17.46 -9.17 2.58
CA GLU A 472 -16.54 -8.04 2.80
C GLU A 472 -17.25 -6.69 2.64
N VAL A 473 -18.13 -6.59 1.63
CA VAL A 473 -18.97 -5.40 1.42
C VAL A 473 -19.98 -5.24 2.55
N GLU A 474 -20.65 -6.32 2.96
CA GLU A 474 -21.57 -6.33 4.11
C GLU A 474 -20.86 -5.84 5.39
N ARG A 475 -19.66 -6.37 5.67
CA ARG A 475 -18.83 -5.95 6.81
C ARG A 475 -18.48 -4.46 6.72
N ALA A 476 -18.08 -3.97 5.55
CA ALA A 476 -17.71 -2.57 5.36
C ALA A 476 -18.86 -1.60 5.65
N LEU A 477 -20.06 -1.93 5.18
CA LEU A 477 -21.25 -1.09 5.34
C LEU A 477 -21.75 -1.07 6.80
N VAL A 478 -21.66 -2.20 7.52
CA VAL A 478 -22.03 -2.27 8.95
C VAL A 478 -21.14 -1.39 9.82
N HIS A 479 -19.85 -1.26 9.48
CA HIS A 479 -18.90 -0.47 10.27
C HIS A 479 -19.00 1.04 9.99
N GLY A 480 -19.95 1.48 9.15
CA GLY A 480 -20.20 2.90 8.91
C GLY A 480 -19.00 3.66 8.34
N LYS A 481 -18.10 2.97 7.62
CA LYS A 481 -16.93 3.63 7.01
C LYS A 481 -17.40 4.74 6.07
N ASP A 482 -16.84 5.93 6.28
CA ASP A 482 -17.21 7.16 5.59
C ASP A 482 -17.07 6.98 4.05
N PRO A 483 -18.16 7.16 3.27
CA PRO A 483 -18.16 7.00 1.81
C PRO A 483 -17.08 7.82 1.07
N VAL A 484 -16.51 8.84 1.70
CA VAL A 484 -15.56 9.77 1.10
C VAL A 484 -14.09 9.33 1.27
N ALA A 485 -13.72 8.71 2.39
CA ALA A 485 -12.31 8.42 2.70
C ALA A 485 -11.75 7.16 2.01
N ASP A 486 -12.57 6.09 1.90
CA ASP A 486 -12.14 4.79 1.36
C ASP A 486 -12.76 4.47 -0.02
N SER A 487 -13.35 5.47 -0.68
CA SER A 487 -14.12 5.32 -1.93
C SER A 487 -13.37 4.54 -3.02
N ALA A 488 -12.06 4.76 -3.17
CA ALA A 488 -11.25 4.07 -4.18
C ALA A 488 -11.10 2.57 -3.89
N GLN A 489 -10.85 2.21 -2.63
CA GLN A 489 -10.66 0.82 -2.21
C GLN A 489 -11.98 0.04 -2.21
N PHE A 490 -13.07 0.71 -1.84
CA PHE A 490 -14.41 0.18 -1.95
C PHE A 490 -14.80 -0.07 -3.41
N THR A 491 -14.59 0.92 -4.29
CA THR A 491 -14.81 0.81 -5.74
C THR A 491 -14.02 -0.34 -6.34
N LYS A 492 -12.74 -0.47 -5.98
CA LYS A 492 -11.89 -1.57 -6.44
C LYS A 492 -12.45 -2.93 -6.01
N THR A 493 -12.90 -3.05 -4.76
CA THR A 493 -13.53 -4.28 -4.25
C THR A 493 -14.78 -4.64 -5.03
N LEU A 494 -15.69 -3.67 -5.26
CA LEU A 494 -16.89 -3.88 -6.07
C LEU A 494 -16.57 -4.27 -7.52
N ALA A 495 -15.57 -3.64 -8.12
CA ALA A 495 -15.11 -3.99 -9.46
C ALA A 495 -14.61 -5.44 -9.51
N ILE A 496 -13.79 -5.88 -8.53
CA ILE A 496 -13.33 -7.28 -8.44
C ILE A 496 -14.51 -8.24 -8.28
N ILE A 497 -15.52 -7.89 -7.48
CA ILE A 497 -16.73 -8.71 -7.32
C ILE A 497 -17.48 -8.85 -8.66
N LEU A 498 -17.63 -7.77 -9.44
CA LEU A 498 -18.24 -7.84 -10.77
C LEU A 498 -17.44 -8.74 -11.73
N HIS A 499 -16.11 -8.76 -11.61
CA HIS A 499 -15.29 -9.70 -12.37
C HIS A 499 -15.51 -11.15 -11.96
N LEU A 500 -15.66 -11.44 -10.67
CA LEU A 500 -16.01 -12.79 -10.20
C LEU A 500 -17.39 -13.21 -10.71
N VAL A 501 -18.37 -12.30 -10.74
CA VAL A 501 -19.68 -12.53 -11.35
C VAL A 501 -19.54 -12.81 -12.85
N PHE A 502 -18.72 -12.03 -13.57
CA PHE A 502 -18.43 -12.24 -14.98
C PHE A 502 -17.81 -13.61 -15.27
N LEU A 503 -16.92 -14.10 -14.40
CA LEU A 503 -16.33 -15.44 -14.54
C LEU A 503 -17.33 -16.54 -14.23
N LEU A 504 -18.23 -16.33 -13.27
CA LEU A 504 -19.26 -17.28 -12.89
C LEU A 504 -20.25 -17.56 -14.03
N GLU A 505 -20.55 -16.55 -14.86
CA GLU A 505 -21.36 -16.71 -16.09
C GLU A 505 -20.72 -17.64 -17.13
N LYS A 506 -19.42 -17.90 -17.05
CA LYS A 506 -18.71 -18.81 -17.96
C LYS A 506 -18.71 -20.27 -17.49
N VAL A 507 -19.28 -20.54 -16.32
CA VAL A 507 -19.33 -21.88 -15.73
C VAL A 507 -20.74 -22.44 -15.86
N GLU A 508 -20.84 -23.69 -16.33
CA GLU A 508 -22.11 -24.40 -16.41
C GLU A 508 -22.68 -24.63 -15.00
N CYS A 509 -23.93 -24.23 -14.78
CA CYS A 509 -24.60 -24.29 -13.49
C CYS A 509 -25.84 -25.18 -13.56
N THR A 510 -26.10 -25.98 -12.51
CA THR A 510 -27.41 -26.61 -12.32
C THR A 510 -28.46 -25.56 -11.91
N PRO A 511 -29.77 -25.86 -12.01
CA PRO A 511 -30.81 -24.92 -11.56
C PRO A 511 -30.66 -24.47 -10.10
N GLU A 512 -30.19 -25.36 -9.22
CA GLU A 512 -29.94 -25.04 -7.81
C GLU A 512 -28.73 -24.09 -7.65
N GLN A 513 -27.67 -24.31 -8.43
CA GLN A 513 -26.49 -23.45 -8.45
C GLN A 513 -26.83 -22.07 -9.03
N GLU A 514 -27.67 -22.02 -10.07
CA GLU A 514 -28.18 -20.79 -10.65
C GLU A 514 -28.99 -19.98 -9.62
N HIS A 515 -29.83 -20.65 -8.82
CA HIS A 515 -30.54 -20.03 -7.72
C HIS A 515 -29.59 -19.47 -6.65
N GLN A 516 -28.57 -20.23 -6.25
CA GLN A 516 -27.57 -19.80 -5.27
C GLN A 516 -26.76 -18.57 -5.77
N LYS A 517 -26.41 -18.55 -7.05
CA LYS A 517 -25.77 -17.40 -7.72
C LYS A 517 -26.63 -16.15 -7.60
N ARG A 518 -27.90 -16.25 -8.03
CA ARG A 518 -28.86 -15.13 -7.97
C ARG A 518 -29.10 -14.65 -6.54
N GLN A 519 -29.22 -15.58 -5.58
CA GLN A 519 -29.37 -15.25 -4.16
C GLN A 519 -28.15 -14.46 -3.62
N THR A 520 -26.94 -14.84 -4.01
CA THR A 520 -25.71 -14.16 -3.59
C THR A 520 -25.61 -12.75 -4.16
N ILE A 521 -25.99 -12.58 -5.44
CA ILE A 521 -26.02 -11.26 -6.10
C ILE A 521 -27.12 -10.39 -5.52
N TYR A 522 -28.30 -10.95 -5.26
CA TYR A 522 -29.40 -10.24 -4.61
C TYR A 522 -29.01 -9.72 -3.22
N ARG A 523 -28.30 -10.52 -2.42
CA ARG A 523 -27.76 -10.08 -1.13
C ARG A 523 -26.86 -8.86 -1.27
N LEU A 524 -25.97 -8.85 -2.26
CA LEU A 524 -25.11 -7.71 -2.56
C LEU A 524 -25.90 -6.48 -3.00
N LEU A 525 -26.91 -6.64 -3.87
CA LEU A 525 -27.77 -5.55 -4.34
C LEU A 525 -28.60 -4.94 -3.21
N LYS A 526 -29.10 -5.77 -2.29
CA LYS A 526 -29.87 -5.33 -1.11
C LYS A 526 -29.07 -4.40 -0.20
N CYS A 527 -27.74 -4.51 -0.19
CA CYS A 527 -26.88 -3.58 0.52
C CYS A 527 -26.79 -2.18 -0.12
N SER A 528 -27.28 -2.01 -1.35
CA SER A 528 -27.21 -0.78 -2.15
C SER A 528 -25.81 -0.12 -2.14
N PRO A 529 -24.73 -0.87 -2.43
CA PRO A 529 -23.37 -0.32 -2.36
C PRO A 529 -23.18 0.77 -3.41
N ARG A 530 -22.51 1.86 -3.02
CA ARG A 530 -22.17 2.99 -3.88
C ARG A 530 -20.65 3.10 -4.04
N ALA A 531 -20.17 2.93 -5.27
CA ALA A 531 -18.79 3.16 -5.62
C ALA A 531 -18.50 4.67 -5.75
N LYS A 532 -17.28 5.01 -6.21
CA LYS A 532 -16.86 6.38 -6.52
C LYS A 532 -17.90 7.06 -7.42
N ASN A 533 -18.14 8.35 -7.17
CA ASN A 533 -19.15 9.16 -7.84
C ASN A 533 -20.61 8.69 -7.66
N GLY A 534 -20.89 7.81 -6.69
CA GLY A 534 -22.24 7.30 -6.44
C GLY A 534 -22.68 6.18 -7.38
N PHE A 535 -21.75 5.59 -8.13
CA PHE A 535 -22.03 4.51 -9.07
C PHE A 535 -22.62 3.28 -8.36
N THR A 536 -23.75 2.78 -8.86
CA THR A 536 -24.26 1.45 -8.48
C THR A 536 -23.49 0.36 -9.22
N LEU A 537 -23.68 -0.90 -8.82
CA LEU A 537 -23.14 -2.05 -9.56
C LEU A 537 -23.58 -2.06 -11.03
N LEU A 538 -24.79 -1.57 -11.32
CA LEU A 538 -25.29 -1.49 -12.69
C LEU A 538 -24.54 -0.41 -13.50
N HIS A 539 -24.25 0.76 -12.92
CA HIS A 539 -23.37 1.77 -13.53
C HIS A 539 -22.00 1.18 -13.85
N MET A 540 -21.40 0.48 -12.89
CA MET A 540 -20.08 -0.14 -13.10
C MET A 540 -20.12 -1.23 -14.18
N ALA A 541 -21.18 -2.05 -14.25
CA ALA A 541 -21.33 -3.09 -15.26
C ALA A 541 -21.47 -2.55 -16.70
N VAL A 542 -21.92 -1.30 -16.84
CA VAL A 542 -22.03 -0.59 -18.12
C VAL A 542 -20.89 0.41 -18.36
N ASP A 543 -19.91 0.45 -17.45
CA ASP A 543 -18.77 1.35 -17.56
C ASP A 543 -17.52 0.63 -18.07
N LYS A 544 -16.81 1.26 -19.02
CA LYS A 544 -15.59 0.69 -19.61
C LYS A 544 -14.42 0.69 -18.62
N ASP A 545 -14.36 1.68 -17.72
CA ASP A 545 -13.26 1.85 -16.78
C ASP A 545 -13.26 0.74 -15.71
N THR A 546 -14.41 0.09 -15.50
CA THR A 546 -14.52 -1.13 -14.68
C THR A 546 -13.60 -2.24 -15.18
N THR A 547 -13.29 -2.35 -16.47
CA THR A 547 -12.45 -3.42 -17.04
C THR A 547 -11.07 -3.52 -16.40
N THR A 548 -10.49 -2.38 -15.99
CA THR A 548 -9.11 -2.32 -15.48
C THR A 548 -9.08 -2.42 -13.95
N VAL A 549 -8.96 -3.65 -13.43
CA VAL A 549 -8.86 -3.90 -11.98
C VAL A 549 -7.49 -4.37 -11.50
N GLY A 550 -6.67 -4.89 -12.42
CA GLY A 550 -5.38 -5.51 -12.14
C GLY A 550 -4.43 -5.43 -13.33
N ARG A 551 -3.28 -6.10 -13.20
CA ARG A 551 -2.28 -6.17 -14.27
C ARG A 551 -2.77 -7.05 -15.42
N TYR A 552 -3.50 -8.11 -15.10
CA TYR A 552 -4.00 -9.07 -16.07
C TYR A 552 -5.49 -8.86 -16.33
N PRO A 553 -5.93 -8.96 -17.61
CA PRO A 553 -7.34 -8.78 -17.95
C PRO A 553 -8.15 -9.98 -17.44
N VAL A 554 -9.14 -9.71 -16.58
CA VAL A 554 -10.02 -10.74 -16.03
C VAL A 554 -11.31 -10.84 -16.85
N GLY A 555 -12.01 -9.73 -17.01
CA GLY A 555 -13.30 -9.62 -17.68
C GLY A 555 -13.41 -8.29 -18.42
N LYS A 556 -14.27 -8.25 -19.44
CA LYS A 556 -14.43 -7.06 -20.28
C LYS A 556 -15.77 -6.40 -19.95
N PHE A 557 -15.72 -5.12 -19.61
CA PHE A 557 -16.87 -4.26 -19.40
C PHE A 557 -16.88 -3.14 -20.46
N PRO A 558 -18.06 -2.68 -20.92
CA PRO A 558 -19.40 -3.07 -20.53
C PRO A 558 -19.77 -4.53 -20.87
N SER A 559 -20.50 -5.23 -20.00
CA SER A 559 -20.86 -6.64 -20.19
C SER A 559 -22.37 -6.87 -20.15
N LEU A 560 -22.96 -7.22 -21.29
CA LEU A 560 -24.40 -7.49 -21.41
C LEU A 560 -24.88 -8.61 -20.49
N HIS A 561 -24.11 -9.70 -20.37
CA HIS A 561 -24.47 -10.84 -19.52
C HIS A 561 -24.54 -10.44 -18.05
N VAL A 562 -23.56 -9.67 -17.56
CA VAL A 562 -23.54 -9.20 -16.17
C VAL A 562 -24.67 -8.20 -15.93
N VAL A 563 -24.96 -7.31 -16.90
CA VAL A 563 -26.08 -6.37 -16.84
C VAL A 563 -27.41 -7.11 -16.69
N ASN A 564 -27.69 -8.08 -17.57
CA ASN A 564 -28.92 -8.86 -17.52
C ASN A 564 -29.06 -9.59 -16.18
N LEU A 565 -27.99 -10.22 -15.69
CA LEU A 565 -28.01 -10.91 -14.41
C LEU A 565 -28.29 -9.96 -13.22
N LEU A 566 -27.71 -8.76 -13.23
CA LEU A 566 -27.99 -7.75 -12.19
C LEU A 566 -29.44 -7.28 -12.25
N LEU A 567 -29.98 -7.04 -13.45
CA LEU A 567 -31.39 -6.65 -13.65
C LEU A 567 -32.35 -7.76 -13.20
N GLU A 568 -32.09 -9.01 -13.57
CA GLU A 568 -32.84 -10.20 -13.12
C GLU A 568 -32.80 -10.37 -11.59
N CYS A 569 -31.72 -9.92 -10.94
CA CYS A 569 -31.59 -9.91 -9.49
C CYS A 569 -32.18 -8.65 -8.83
N GLY A 570 -32.86 -7.77 -9.57
CA GLY A 570 -33.56 -6.60 -9.04
C GLY A 570 -32.71 -5.33 -8.92
N ALA A 571 -31.65 -5.19 -9.73
CA ALA A 571 -30.95 -3.90 -9.83
C ALA A 571 -31.86 -2.84 -10.50
N ASP A 572 -31.92 -1.65 -9.90
CA ASP A 572 -32.73 -0.55 -10.40
C ASP A 572 -32.09 0.10 -11.65
N PRO A 573 -32.73 0.00 -12.83
CA PRO A 573 -32.22 0.53 -14.09
C PRO A 573 -32.18 2.07 -14.15
N ASP A 574 -32.92 2.77 -13.28
CA ASP A 574 -32.98 4.24 -13.21
C ASP A 574 -32.29 4.81 -11.97
N SER A 575 -31.52 3.97 -11.26
CA SER A 575 -30.67 4.43 -10.17
C SER A 575 -29.76 5.58 -10.63
N ARG A 576 -29.55 6.58 -9.78
CA ARG A 576 -28.77 7.79 -10.11
C ARG A 576 -27.41 7.83 -9.42
N ASP A 577 -26.37 8.26 -10.13
CA ASP A 577 -25.08 8.65 -9.57
C ASP A 577 -25.12 10.08 -8.97
N TYR A 578 -23.99 10.61 -8.50
CA TYR A 578 -23.95 11.97 -7.92
C TYR A 578 -24.15 13.10 -8.94
N ASP A 579 -23.92 12.84 -10.23
CA ASP A 579 -24.19 13.75 -11.33
C ASP A 579 -25.57 13.47 -11.97
N ASN A 580 -26.42 12.72 -11.28
CA ASN A 580 -27.74 12.30 -11.73
C ASN A 580 -27.77 11.48 -13.03
N ASN A 581 -26.64 10.94 -13.48
CA ASN A 581 -26.63 9.99 -14.59
C ASN A 581 -27.27 8.67 -14.13
N THR A 582 -28.06 8.08 -15.02
CA THR A 582 -28.53 6.68 -14.88
C THR A 582 -27.56 5.73 -15.59
N PRO A 583 -27.62 4.40 -15.36
CA PRO A 583 -26.87 3.42 -16.13
C PRO A 583 -27.06 3.59 -17.65
N LEU A 584 -28.24 4.04 -18.10
CA LEU A 584 -28.51 4.31 -19.51
C LEU A 584 -27.63 5.45 -20.06
N HIS A 585 -27.38 6.50 -19.29
CA HIS A 585 -26.48 7.59 -19.66
C HIS A 585 -25.02 7.10 -19.78
N VAL A 586 -24.57 6.26 -18.86
CA VAL A 586 -23.21 5.70 -18.89
C VAL A 586 -23.05 4.73 -20.07
N ALA A 587 -24.05 3.88 -20.33
CA ALA A 587 -24.07 3.00 -21.50
C ALA A 587 -24.04 3.76 -22.83
N ALA A 588 -24.75 4.89 -22.91
CA ALA A 588 -24.73 5.79 -24.07
C ALA A 588 -23.34 6.40 -24.30
N ARG A 589 -22.70 6.95 -23.26
CA ARG A 589 -21.32 7.49 -23.33
C ARG A 589 -20.29 6.44 -23.78
N ASN A 590 -20.51 5.18 -23.41
CA ASN A 590 -19.68 4.04 -23.82
C ASN A 590 -20.12 3.40 -25.16
N ASN A 591 -21.08 3.99 -25.86
CA ASN A 591 -21.55 3.58 -27.19
C ASN A 591 -21.98 2.10 -27.27
N CYS A 592 -22.75 1.62 -26.29
CA CYS A 592 -23.18 0.23 -26.17
C CYS A 592 -24.69 0.03 -26.39
N PRO A 593 -25.19 0.06 -27.65
CA PRO A 593 -26.64 0.07 -27.94
C PRO A 593 -27.37 -1.20 -27.47
N LEU A 594 -26.71 -2.37 -27.50
CA LEU A 594 -27.33 -3.61 -27.02
C LEU A 594 -27.63 -3.58 -25.52
N ILE A 595 -26.75 -2.96 -24.74
CA ILE A 595 -26.93 -2.79 -23.30
C ILE A 595 -28.01 -1.75 -23.03
N MET A 596 -28.07 -0.69 -23.84
CA MET A 596 -29.17 0.29 -23.76
C MET A 596 -30.53 -0.36 -24.01
N SER A 597 -30.64 -1.26 -25.00
CA SER A 597 -31.86 -2.05 -25.22
C SER A 597 -32.25 -2.86 -23.99
N ALA A 598 -31.31 -3.59 -23.41
CA ALA A 598 -31.56 -4.42 -22.24
C ALA A 598 -32.02 -3.59 -21.02
N LEU A 599 -31.42 -2.41 -20.81
CA LEU A 599 -31.83 -1.48 -19.75
C LEU A 599 -33.27 -0.98 -19.97
N MET A 600 -33.63 -0.62 -21.21
CA MET A 600 -34.99 -0.16 -21.53
C MET A 600 -36.03 -1.28 -21.45
N GLU A 601 -35.68 -2.50 -21.87
CA GLU A 601 -36.53 -3.69 -21.69
C GLU A 601 -36.76 -4.00 -20.21
N ALA A 602 -35.79 -3.68 -19.34
CA ALA A 602 -35.92 -3.80 -17.89
C ALA A 602 -36.61 -2.58 -17.23
N GLY A 603 -37.05 -1.58 -18.01
CA GLY A 603 -37.85 -0.46 -17.54
C GLY A 603 -37.11 0.87 -17.39
N ALA A 604 -35.88 1.02 -17.89
CA ALA A 604 -35.15 2.29 -17.84
C ALA A 604 -35.87 3.43 -18.59
N HIS A 605 -36.01 4.59 -17.95
CA HIS A 605 -36.56 5.79 -18.54
C HIS A 605 -35.53 6.48 -19.45
N MET A 606 -35.80 6.47 -20.75
CA MET A 606 -34.91 7.06 -21.75
C MET A 606 -34.92 8.60 -21.74
N ASP A 607 -35.99 9.22 -21.26
CA ASP A 607 -36.09 10.66 -21.08
C ASP A 607 -35.71 11.14 -19.68
N ALA A 608 -35.13 10.26 -18.86
CA ALA A 608 -34.45 10.68 -17.64
C ALA A 608 -33.31 11.66 -17.99
N THR A 609 -33.14 12.69 -17.16
CA THR A 609 -32.11 13.70 -17.35
C THR A 609 -31.03 13.67 -16.26
N ASN A 610 -29.78 13.88 -16.68
CA ASN A 610 -28.67 14.08 -15.76
C ASN A 610 -28.66 15.50 -15.16
N ALA A 611 -27.68 15.81 -14.31
CA ALA A 611 -27.55 17.12 -13.69
C ALA A 611 -27.39 18.29 -14.69
N PHE A 612 -26.95 17.99 -15.91
CA PHE A 612 -26.80 18.93 -17.02
C PHE A 612 -28.05 19.02 -17.92
N LYS A 613 -29.16 18.39 -17.51
CA LYS A 613 -30.42 18.30 -18.28
C LYS A 613 -30.26 17.60 -19.64
N GLN A 614 -29.27 16.72 -19.76
CA GLN A 614 -29.06 15.92 -20.96
C GLN A 614 -29.72 14.56 -20.80
N THR A 615 -30.31 14.05 -21.89
CA THR A 615 -30.82 12.68 -21.94
C THR A 615 -29.74 11.70 -22.39
N ALA A 616 -29.93 10.40 -22.13
CA ALA A 616 -29.01 9.38 -22.63
C ALA A 616 -28.89 9.39 -24.17
N TYR A 617 -29.95 9.79 -24.88
CA TYR A 617 -29.95 9.86 -26.34
C TYR A 617 -29.02 10.97 -26.88
N GLU A 618 -28.94 12.11 -26.19
CA GLU A 618 -28.06 13.23 -26.55
C GLU A 618 -26.57 12.93 -26.31
N LEU A 619 -26.27 11.88 -25.53
CA LEU A 619 -24.90 11.43 -25.26
C LEU A 619 -24.39 10.39 -26.27
N LEU A 620 -25.23 9.91 -27.18
CA LEU A 620 -24.85 8.97 -28.25
C LEU A 620 -24.11 9.66 -29.39
N ASP A 621 -23.14 8.96 -29.99
CA ASP A 621 -22.44 9.43 -31.20
C ASP A 621 -23.38 9.46 -32.43
N GLU A 622 -23.34 10.54 -33.20
CA GLU A 622 -24.15 10.79 -34.41
C GLU A 622 -24.08 9.65 -35.44
N LYS A 623 -22.94 8.96 -35.52
CA LYS A 623 -22.75 7.83 -36.45
C LYS A 623 -23.48 6.56 -36.03
N LEU A 624 -23.76 6.38 -34.74
CA LEU A 624 -24.50 5.24 -34.21
C LEU A 624 -26.01 5.53 -34.18
N LEU A 625 -26.40 6.79 -34.02
CA LEU A 625 -27.79 7.24 -34.12
C LEU A 625 -28.46 6.87 -35.46
N THR A 626 -27.69 6.89 -36.55
CA THR A 626 -28.19 6.51 -37.90
C THR A 626 -28.30 5.00 -38.13
N LYS A 627 -27.65 4.18 -37.29
CA LYS A 627 -27.66 2.70 -37.38
C LYS A 627 -28.49 2.03 -36.29
N SER A 628 -28.81 2.75 -35.23
CA SER A 628 -29.51 2.23 -34.07
C SER A 628 -30.99 2.08 -34.37
N THR A 629 -31.53 0.86 -34.25
CA THR A 629 -32.95 0.53 -34.36
C THR A 629 -33.79 1.02 -33.17
N MET A 630 -33.17 1.71 -32.21
CA MET A 630 -33.80 2.18 -30.98
C MET A 630 -34.75 3.32 -31.34
N GLN A 631 -36.06 3.07 -31.33
CA GLN A 631 -37.07 4.12 -31.52
C GLN A 631 -37.46 4.71 -30.18
N PRO A 632 -37.09 5.97 -29.88
CA PRO A 632 -37.32 6.60 -28.59
C PRO A 632 -38.79 6.57 -28.15
N PHE A 633 -39.70 6.79 -29.11
CA PHE A 633 -41.13 6.87 -28.85
C PHE A 633 -41.76 5.61 -28.27
N ASN A 634 -41.14 4.44 -28.43
CA ASN A 634 -41.71 3.18 -27.95
C ASN A 634 -41.59 3.01 -26.43
N TYR A 635 -40.75 3.82 -25.77
CA TYR A 635 -40.43 3.71 -24.35
C TYR A 635 -40.85 4.95 -23.54
N ILE A 636 -41.41 5.98 -24.18
CA ILE A 636 -41.92 7.17 -23.50
C ILE A 636 -43.38 6.94 -23.12
N THR A 637 -43.68 6.95 -21.82
CA THR A 637 -45.05 6.77 -21.32
C THR A 637 -45.78 8.11 -21.17
N LEU A 638 -47.11 8.06 -21.01
CA LEU A 638 -47.90 9.25 -20.68
C LEU A 638 -47.47 9.90 -19.35
N GLN A 639 -47.00 9.09 -18.39
CA GLN A 639 -46.50 9.59 -17.11
C GLN A 639 -45.22 10.41 -17.32
N CYS A 640 -44.30 9.95 -18.18
CA CYS A 640 -43.09 10.67 -18.57
C CYS A 640 -43.44 12.04 -19.21
N LEU A 641 -44.41 12.06 -20.13
CA LEU A 641 -44.88 13.30 -20.76
C LEU A 641 -45.51 14.28 -19.75
N ALA A 642 -46.26 13.77 -18.77
CA ALA A 642 -46.85 14.58 -17.71
C ALA A 642 -45.78 15.18 -16.78
N ALA A 643 -44.78 14.39 -16.38
CA ALA A 643 -43.64 14.86 -15.59
C ALA A 643 -42.90 16.01 -16.29
N ARG A 644 -42.59 15.84 -17.59
CA ARG A 644 -41.96 16.87 -18.41
C ARG A 644 -42.80 18.13 -18.56
N ALA A 645 -44.12 18.00 -18.66
CA ALA A 645 -45.02 19.14 -18.72
C ALA A 645 -45.01 19.94 -17.41
N LEU A 646 -44.97 19.25 -16.26
CA LEU A 646 -44.88 19.90 -14.94
C LEU A 646 -43.59 20.72 -14.81
N ASP A 647 -42.43 20.17 -15.20
CA ASP A 647 -41.17 20.91 -15.15
C ASP A 647 -41.11 22.04 -16.19
N LYS A 648 -41.59 21.80 -17.41
CA LYS A 648 -41.63 22.80 -18.48
C LYS A 648 -42.49 24.02 -18.09
N HIS A 649 -43.61 23.77 -17.42
CA HIS A 649 -44.53 24.82 -16.99
C HIS A 649 -44.28 25.31 -15.55
N LYS A 650 -43.22 24.82 -14.89
CA LYS A 650 -42.83 25.17 -13.51
C LYS A 650 -43.99 25.06 -12.52
N ILE A 651 -44.80 24.02 -12.68
CA ILE A 651 -45.95 23.76 -11.81
C ILE A 651 -45.42 23.22 -10.47
N PRO A 652 -45.78 23.81 -9.32
CA PRO A 652 -45.33 23.32 -8.02
C PRO A 652 -46.00 21.98 -7.70
N TYR A 653 -45.20 20.95 -7.43
CA TYR A 653 -45.67 19.60 -7.10
C TYR A 653 -45.13 19.07 -5.76
N LYS A 654 -44.01 19.62 -5.26
CA LYS A 654 -43.37 19.19 -4.00
C LYS A 654 -44.26 19.43 -2.78
N GLY A 655 -44.47 18.39 -1.98
CA GLY A 655 -45.38 18.36 -0.83
C GLY A 655 -46.87 18.26 -1.20
N PHE A 656 -47.22 18.24 -2.49
CA PHE A 656 -48.59 18.16 -2.98
C PHE A 656 -48.97 16.78 -3.54
N ILE A 657 -47.98 15.93 -3.81
CA ILE A 657 -48.15 14.58 -4.33
C ILE A 657 -47.30 13.59 -3.49
N PRO A 658 -47.56 12.27 -3.59
CA PRO A 658 -46.71 11.26 -2.95
C PRO A 658 -45.24 11.37 -3.35
N GLU A 659 -44.32 11.12 -2.40
CA GLU A 659 -42.86 11.19 -2.60
C GLU A 659 -42.37 10.35 -3.79
N GLU A 660 -42.99 9.18 -4.04
CA GLU A 660 -42.68 8.33 -5.19
C GLU A 660 -42.92 9.03 -6.53
N LEU A 661 -43.99 9.83 -6.63
CA LEU A 661 -44.30 10.61 -7.83
C LEU A 661 -43.42 11.86 -7.93
N GLU A 662 -42.99 12.44 -6.81
CA GLU A 662 -42.01 13.53 -6.82
C GLU A 662 -40.67 13.03 -7.37
N ALA A 663 -40.17 11.90 -6.88
CA ALA A 663 -38.95 11.27 -7.37
C ALA A 663 -39.03 10.93 -8.87
N PHE A 664 -40.19 10.46 -9.32
CA PHE A 664 -40.44 10.22 -10.75
C PHE A 664 -40.40 11.51 -11.58
N ILE A 665 -40.96 12.62 -11.08
CA ILE A 665 -40.88 13.91 -11.79
C ILE A 665 -39.44 14.42 -11.78
N GLU A 666 -38.70 14.29 -10.67
CA GLU A 666 -37.30 14.72 -10.56
C GLU A 666 -36.33 13.91 -11.44
N LEU A 667 -36.73 12.71 -11.87
CA LEU A 667 -35.99 11.89 -12.83
C LEU A 667 -35.98 12.54 -14.23
N HIS A 668 -37.04 13.26 -14.60
CA HIS A 668 -37.27 13.86 -15.93
C HIS A 668 -36.89 15.35 -15.90
#